data_AF-E9EDA2-F1
#
_entry.id   AF-E9EDA2-F1
#
_cell.length_a   1.000
_cell.length_b   1.000
_cell.length_c   1.000
_cell.angle_alpha   90.00
_cell.angle_beta   90.00
_cell.angle_gamma   90.00
#
_symmetry.space_group_name_H-M   'P 1'
#
loop_
_entity.id
_entity.type
_entity.pdbx_description
1 polymer ?
#
loop_
_entity_poly.entity_id
_entity_poly.type
_entity_poly.pdbx_seq_one_letter_code
_entity_poly.pdbx_strand_id
1 'polypeptide(L)'
;MAPLATGPGPLQAALEAAWKGVASVHTKVSLVRISSAGIRRERFGALLSELQFLCGLLNCIFCLSLNLQSPNQGVISGPFDYAILAGIAHVVKDIADKSAMAPDDGLVTMTVNVRFYRDLVSQIATFAAYDLSVLHQTLLGGRPMPTSTSRTPTVENLVPTLEKWLDVLNSRHYDRAMLEWASERGLVRARREFDPEYQRAVTGWIKFARTNWEPIRASVKQLFAIPATNNFIQWAVEFARCSWPCVYDFDAPTAQSVVALVNDISLGKVTPLHLSALLGLTEIAKDLLSNPQSTNLVNTTGRFGTPLYCALVGPRVLLFGCEPSSWGYLILEMEPADVALIKALLARGASGNASICMPNMESPVRLAHVAFVAATILEDPDIFAMAVDTTIPLQEDFTLMLISSSIFADKAGSNPLMMAKLVTAAFDQAMVNAGDSLPWEGDEVCSAIWNFMHLQGLEFDTEENVRLPFISDGDFESVVRQCVIDDHAIIGDRPVYLERLVQDRRFDPNLVAREDGDEEGTILHLAVSGMNHVVLDELYLAYADFTAVDSQGRTPLMVIEHLSTLEVLVKQYKVTTTARNNDGQNIWHLAAATNDAEILSWLCENDPDKSANVNVVSNAGRTPLAEALLCFALLDRDGRHKPTATAAKTLLDEQLVDTKLGTANLPMTLADITAQWGDPELVAKLVAAGVDI
;
A
#
# COMPACT_ATOMS: atom_id res chain seq x y z
N MET A 1 7.17 8.37 -69.25
CA MET A 1 8.10 7.36 -68.72
C MET A 1 8.77 7.96 -67.49
N ALA A 2 8.37 7.53 -66.29
CA ALA A 2 9.05 7.91 -65.06
C ALA A 2 10.41 7.19 -65.01
N PRO A 3 11.53 7.86 -64.67
CA PRO A 3 12.75 7.14 -64.40
C PRO A 3 12.65 6.49 -63.01
N LEU A 4 12.99 5.20 -63.03
CA LEU A 4 13.20 4.25 -61.95
C LEU A 4 13.51 4.83 -60.57
N ALA A 5 12.85 4.26 -59.56
CA ALA A 5 13.26 4.28 -58.16
C ALA A 5 14.76 4.01 -58.05
N THR A 6 15.52 5.04 -57.67
CA THR A 6 16.87 4.87 -57.14
C THR A 6 16.75 3.98 -55.90
N GLY A 7 17.38 2.80 -55.91
CA GLY A 7 17.37 1.88 -54.77
C GLY A 7 17.87 2.53 -53.47
N PRO A 8 17.69 1.87 -52.31
CA PRO A 8 18.12 2.41 -51.03
C PRO A 8 19.59 2.81 -51.10
N GLY A 9 19.90 4.03 -50.67
CA GLY A 9 21.28 4.47 -50.55
C GLY A 9 22.08 3.58 -49.57
N PRO A 10 23.41 3.71 -49.54
CA PRO A 10 24.29 2.86 -48.73
C PRO A 10 23.99 2.94 -47.23
N LEU A 11 23.50 4.09 -46.75
CA LEU A 11 23.02 4.25 -45.37
C LEU A 11 21.73 3.45 -45.12
N GLN A 12 20.74 3.56 -46.01
CA GLN A 12 19.48 2.83 -45.94
C GLN A 12 19.73 1.32 -45.98
N ALA A 13 20.63 0.85 -46.86
CA ALA A 13 20.99 -0.57 -46.93
C ALA A 13 21.64 -1.07 -45.64
N ALA A 14 22.50 -0.26 -44.99
CA ALA A 14 23.12 -0.63 -43.71
C ALA A 14 22.11 -0.65 -42.55
N LEU A 15 21.20 0.32 -42.49
CA LEU A 15 20.10 0.36 -41.52
C LEU A 15 19.14 -0.82 -41.70
N GLU A 16 18.79 -1.13 -42.95
CA GLU A 16 17.95 -2.27 -43.31
C GLU A 16 18.59 -3.60 -42.89
N ALA A 17 19.90 -3.74 -43.12
CA ALA A 17 20.66 -4.92 -42.70
C ALA A 17 20.69 -5.06 -41.16
N ALA A 18 20.92 -3.98 -40.43
CA ALA A 18 20.92 -3.98 -38.96
C ALA A 18 19.53 -4.35 -38.40
N TRP A 19 18.47 -3.71 -38.93
CA TRP A 19 17.08 -4.01 -38.56
C TRP A 19 16.73 -5.49 -38.80
N LYS A 20 16.99 -6.00 -40.01
CA LYS A 20 16.75 -7.41 -40.36
C LYS A 20 17.57 -8.38 -39.50
N GLY A 21 18.80 -8.00 -39.14
CA GLY A 21 19.65 -8.76 -38.22
C GLY A 21 19.01 -8.91 -36.84
N VAL A 22 18.57 -7.81 -36.22
CA VAL A 22 17.91 -7.84 -34.91
C VAL A 22 16.61 -8.63 -34.97
N ALA A 23 15.79 -8.45 -36.01
CA ALA A 23 14.54 -9.19 -36.20
C ALA A 23 14.78 -10.72 -36.32
N SER A 24 15.82 -11.12 -37.05
CA SER A 24 16.20 -12.53 -37.20
C SER A 24 16.61 -13.15 -35.86
N VAL A 25 17.43 -12.44 -35.08
CA VAL A 25 17.89 -12.94 -33.78
C VAL A 25 16.78 -12.94 -32.74
N HIS A 26 15.92 -11.93 -32.72
CA HIS A 26 14.70 -11.95 -31.90
C HIS A 26 13.87 -13.22 -32.15
N THR A 27 13.70 -13.60 -33.42
CA THR A 27 12.95 -14.81 -33.80
C THR A 27 13.64 -16.08 -33.28
N LYS A 28 14.97 -16.18 -33.44
CA LYS A 28 15.76 -17.32 -32.93
C LYS A 28 15.70 -17.44 -31.41
N VAL A 29 15.86 -16.34 -30.68
CA VAL A 29 15.79 -16.30 -29.21
C VAL A 29 14.38 -16.65 -28.73
N SER A 30 13.33 -16.25 -29.46
CA SER A 30 11.95 -16.61 -29.14
C SER A 30 11.71 -18.13 -29.20
N LEU A 31 12.27 -18.79 -30.23
CA LEU A 31 12.21 -20.26 -30.35
C LEU A 31 12.92 -20.97 -29.19
N VAL A 32 14.08 -20.45 -28.75
CA VAL A 32 14.83 -21.00 -27.60
C VAL A 32 14.08 -20.76 -26.28
N ARG A 33 13.40 -19.62 -26.14
CA ARG A 33 12.61 -19.31 -24.94
C ARG A 33 11.45 -20.27 -24.77
N ILE A 34 10.77 -20.65 -25.85
CA ILE A 34 9.61 -21.56 -25.80
C ILE A 34 9.97 -22.92 -25.20
N SER A 35 11.20 -23.41 -25.45
CA SER A 35 11.70 -24.67 -24.90
C SER A 35 12.39 -24.55 -23.54
N SER A 36 12.44 -23.35 -22.94
CA SER A 36 13.09 -23.08 -21.64
C SER A 36 12.06 -22.99 -20.50
N ALA A 37 12.47 -23.30 -19.27
CA ALA A 37 11.62 -23.23 -18.07
C ALA A 37 12.29 -22.43 -16.93
N GLY A 38 11.49 -21.95 -15.98
CA GLY A 38 11.96 -21.22 -14.79
C GLY A 38 12.69 -19.90 -15.09
N ILE A 39 13.68 -19.57 -14.26
CA ILE A 39 14.49 -18.33 -14.31
C ILE A 39 15.05 -18.08 -15.73
N ARG A 40 15.52 -19.13 -16.41
CA ARG A 40 16.06 -19.01 -17.75
C ARG A 40 15.04 -18.48 -18.77
N ARG A 41 13.77 -18.90 -18.65
CA ARG A 41 12.66 -18.42 -19.51
C ARG A 41 12.34 -16.94 -19.27
N GLU A 42 12.44 -16.48 -18.02
CA GLU A 42 12.28 -15.07 -17.65
C GLU A 42 13.42 -14.21 -18.20
N ARG A 43 14.68 -14.66 -18.08
CA ARG A 43 15.85 -13.98 -18.65
C ARG A 43 15.76 -13.84 -20.16
N PHE A 44 15.34 -14.88 -20.86
CA PHE A 44 15.04 -14.78 -22.30
C PHE A 44 13.86 -13.85 -22.59
N GLY A 45 12.88 -13.76 -21.69
CA GLY A 45 11.78 -12.80 -21.81
C GLY A 45 12.29 -11.35 -21.80
N ALA A 46 13.12 -11.01 -20.82
CA ALA A 46 13.76 -9.69 -20.74
C ALA A 46 14.62 -9.39 -21.98
N LEU A 47 15.43 -10.35 -22.44
CA LEU A 47 16.24 -10.20 -23.65
C LEU A 47 15.39 -9.95 -24.90
N LEU A 48 14.26 -10.67 -25.05
CA LEU A 48 13.35 -10.50 -26.19
C LEU A 48 12.70 -9.12 -26.18
N SER A 49 12.24 -8.65 -25.03
CA SER A 49 11.68 -7.30 -24.90
C SER A 49 12.67 -6.24 -25.39
N GLU A 50 13.93 -6.32 -24.94
CA GLU A 50 14.97 -5.39 -25.37
C GLU A 50 15.28 -5.49 -26.88
N LEU A 51 15.36 -6.71 -27.42
CA LEU A 51 15.56 -6.94 -28.86
C LEU A 51 14.40 -6.37 -29.67
N GLN A 52 13.17 -6.49 -29.18
CA GLN A 52 11.98 -5.96 -29.83
C GLN A 52 11.99 -4.43 -29.86
N PHE A 53 12.35 -3.77 -28.76
CA PHE A 53 12.50 -2.32 -28.71
C PHE A 53 13.59 -1.82 -29.65
N LEU A 54 14.78 -2.45 -29.63
CA LEU A 54 15.87 -2.11 -30.55
C LEU A 54 15.46 -2.29 -32.01
N CYS A 55 14.76 -3.38 -32.32
CA CYS A 55 14.23 -3.66 -33.66
C CYS A 55 13.27 -2.56 -34.12
N GLY A 56 12.33 -2.15 -33.27
CA GLY A 56 11.37 -1.08 -33.55
C GLY A 56 12.06 0.25 -33.83
N LEU A 57 13.03 0.65 -32.99
CA LEU A 57 13.79 1.88 -33.17
C LEU A 57 14.61 1.90 -34.46
N LEU A 58 15.29 0.79 -34.79
CA LEU A 58 16.03 0.66 -36.04
C LEU A 58 15.11 0.76 -37.27
N ASN A 59 13.92 0.18 -37.20
CA ASN A 59 12.91 0.32 -38.24
C ASN A 59 12.41 1.77 -38.36
N CYS A 60 12.19 2.46 -37.25
CA CYS A 60 11.82 3.88 -37.26
C CYS A 60 12.88 4.74 -37.95
N ILE A 61 14.16 4.57 -37.59
CA ILE A 61 15.27 5.32 -38.22
C ILE A 61 15.40 4.96 -39.71
N PHE A 62 15.23 3.69 -40.06
CA PHE A 62 15.20 3.27 -41.46
C PHE A 62 14.08 3.97 -42.25
N CYS A 63 12.84 3.93 -41.75
CA CYS A 63 11.70 4.62 -42.38
C CYS A 63 11.92 6.14 -42.48
N LEU A 64 12.45 6.78 -41.43
CA LEU A 64 12.81 8.19 -41.44
C LEU A 64 13.86 8.49 -42.52
N SER A 65 14.88 7.65 -42.65
CA SER A 65 15.94 7.81 -43.65
C SER A 65 15.45 7.66 -45.11
N LEU A 66 14.33 6.95 -45.33
CA LEU A 66 13.66 6.89 -46.63
C LEU A 66 12.86 8.18 -46.90
N ASN A 67 12.15 8.69 -45.90
CA ASN A 67 11.33 9.91 -46.03
C ASN A 67 12.17 11.19 -46.21
N LEU A 68 13.41 11.20 -45.74
CA LEU A 68 14.32 12.34 -45.85
C LEU A 68 15.01 12.46 -47.24
N GLN A 69 14.87 11.47 -48.13
CA GLN A 69 15.45 11.55 -49.48
C GLN A 69 14.65 12.52 -50.38
N SER A 70 15.13 13.76 -50.49
CA SER A 70 14.67 14.68 -51.56
C SER A 70 15.47 14.44 -52.85
N PRO A 71 14.87 14.51 -54.05
CA PRO A 71 15.54 14.18 -55.32
C PRO A 71 16.76 15.05 -55.69
N ASN A 72 17.03 16.13 -54.94
CA ASN A 72 18.12 17.09 -55.21
C ASN A 72 19.26 17.08 -54.17
N GLN A 73 19.31 16.12 -53.23
CA GLN A 73 20.46 16.02 -52.32
C GLN A 73 21.63 15.26 -52.97
N GLY A 74 22.79 15.92 -53.03
CA GLY A 74 24.00 15.37 -53.62
C GLY A 74 24.43 14.07 -52.95
N VAL A 75 24.93 13.13 -53.77
CA VAL A 75 25.45 11.84 -53.33
C VAL A 75 26.60 12.09 -52.35
N ILE A 76 26.41 11.71 -51.07
CA ILE A 76 27.49 11.71 -50.08
C ILE A 76 28.54 10.70 -50.57
N SER A 77 29.71 11.19 -50.98
CA SER A 77 30.80 10.37 -51.53
C SER A 77 31.92 10.20 -50.50
N GLY A 78 32.15 8.96 -50.07
CA GLY A 78 33.16 8.55 -49.11
C GLY A 78 32.98 7.06 -48.74
N PRO A 79 33.98 6.39 -48.16
CA PRO A 79 33.81 5.05 -47.61
C PRO A 79 32.76 5.04 -46.49
N PHE A 80 31.76 4.16 -46.60
CA PHE A 80 30.63 4.08 -45.68
C PHE A 80 30.92 3.14 -44.51
N ASP A 81 31.48 3.67 -43.42
CA ASP A 81 31.79 2.88 -42.21
C ASP A 81 30.95 3.34 -41.00
N TYR A 82 29.86 2.62 -40.72
CA TYR A 82 28.91 2.97 -39.67
C TYR A 82 29.22 2.20 -38.38
N ALA A 83 30.09 2.74 -37.54
CA ALA A 83 30.59 2.08 -36.33
C ALA A 83 29.48 1.59 -35.37
N ILE A 84 28.40 2.35 -35.24
CA ILE A 84 27.25 1.98 -34.39
C ILE A 84 26.53 0.75 -34.94
N LEU A 85 26.27 0.73 -36.26
CA LEU A 85 25.60 -0.39 -36.93
C LEU A 85 26.49 -1.64 -36.95
N ALA A 86 27.82 -1.47 -37.08
CA ALA A 86 28.78 -2.56 -36.94
C ALA A 86 28.76 -3.16 -35.52
N GLY A 87 28.67 -2.32 -34.48
CA GLY A 87 28.51 -2.77 -33.09
C GLY A 87 27.22 -3.55 -32.86
N ILE A 88 26.09 -3.06 -33.40
CA ILE A 88 24.80 -3.77 -33.37
C ILE A 88 24.93 -5.11 -34.08
N ALA A 89 25.52 -5.16 -35.27
CA ALA A 89 25.73 -6.40 -36.02
C ALA A 89 26.56 -7.42 -35.21
N HIS A 90 27.57 -6.95 -34.47
CA HIS A 90 28.35 -7.82 -33.58
C HIS A 90 27.51 -8.36 -32.42
N VAL A 91 26.75 -7.52 -31.72
CA VAL A 91 25.88 -7.97 -30.62
C VAL A 91 24.83 -8.96 -31.11
N VAL A 92 24.20 -8.66 -32.24
CA VAL A 92 23.24 -9.56 -32.91
C VAL A 92 23.90 -10.91 -33.20
N LYS A 93 25.10 -10.92 -33.77
CA LYS A 93 25.83 -12.17 -34.04
C LYS A 93 26.18 -12.92 -32.76
N ASP A 94 26.66 -12.24 -31.73
CA ASP A 94 27.03 -12.86 -30.45
C ASP A 94 25.83 -13.52 -29.77
N ILE A 95 24.68 -12.85 -29.76
CA ILE A 95 23.42 -13.42 -29.26
C ILE A 95 22.98 -14.60 -30.13
N ALA A 96 23.06 -14.48 -31.45
CA ALA A 96 22.68 -15.56 -32.36
C ALA A 96 23.49 -16.83 -32.12
N ASP A 97 24.79 -16.68 -31.86
CA ASP A 97 25.73 -17.80 -31.75
C ASP A 97 25.73 -18.40 -30.34
N LYS A 98 25.54 -17.59 -29.29
CA LYS A 98 25.79 -18.02 -27.90
C LYS A 98 24.55 -18.12 -27.02
N SER A 99 23.44 -17.45 -27.35
CA SER A 99 22.29 -17.33 -26.43
C SER A 99 21.70 -18.68 -26.00
N ALA A 100 21.66 -19.69 -26.86
CA ALA A 100 21.13 -21.01 -26.52
C ALA A 100 21.92 -21.73 -25.42
N MET A 101 23.26 -21.56 -25.42
CA MET A 101 24.19 -22.28 -24.53
C MET A 101 24.77 -21.41 -23.41
N ALA A 102 24.46 -20.11 -23.40
CA ALA A 102 24.96 -19.19 -22.40
C ALA A 102 24.42 -19.51 -20.99
N PRO A 103 25.23 -19.36 -19.92
CA PRO A 103 24.71 -19.38 -18.55
C PRO A 103 23.78 -18.18 -18.32
N ASP A 104 23.00 -18.20 -17.24
CA ASP A 104 21.97 -17.18 -16.99
C ASP A 104 22.57 -15.76 -16.84
N ASP A 105 23.77 -15.62 -16.26
CA ASP A 105 24.52 -14.35 -16.22
C ASP A 105 24.95 -13.86 -17.60
N GLY A 106 25.21 -14.79 -18.52
CA GLY A 106 25.48 -14.48 -19.92
C GLY A 106 24.26 -13.89 -20.62
N LEU A 107 23.06 -14.39 -20.32
CA LEU A 107 21.79 -13.85 -20.84
C LEU A 107 21.48 -12.46 -20.28
N VAL A 108 21.77 -12.22 -18.99
CA VAL A 108 21.69 -10.87 -18.40
C VAL A 108 22.63 -9.91 -19.12
N THR A 109 23.88 -10.32 -19.36
CA THR A 109 24.88 -9.50 -20.08
C THR A 109 24.43 -9.18 -21.50
N MET A 110 23.89 -10.16 -22.23
CA MET A 110 23.31 -9.94 -23.56
C MET A 110 22.16 -8.93 -23.51
N THR A 111 21.29 -9.03 -22.51
CA THR A 111 20.13 -8.13 -22.34
C THR A 111 20.59 -6.69 -22.10
N VAL A 112 21.60 -6.49 -21.25
CA VAL A 112 22.20 -5.18 -20.99
C VAL A 112 22.88 -4.62 -22.24
N ASN A 113 23.57 -5.44 -23.02
CA ASN A 113 24.19 -5.02 -24.28
C ASN A 113 23.14 -4.56 -25.30
N VAL A 114 22.04 -5.30 -25.45
CA VAL A 114 20.93 -4.89 -26.33
C VAL A 114 20.32 -3.59 -25.85
N ARG A 115 20.09 -3.45 -24.53
CA ARG A 115 19.58 -2.22 -23.92
C ARG A 115 20.50 -1.02 -24.18
N PHE A 116 21.82 -1.20 -24.09
CA PHE A 116 22.80 -0.15 -24.41
C PHE A 116 22.66 0.35 -25.85
N TYR A 117 22.60 -0.57 -26.83
CA TYR A 117 22.42 -0.18 -28.23
C TYR A 117 21.02 0.38 -28.49
N ARG A 118 19.98 -0.10 -27.81
CA ARG A 118 18.63 0.47 -27.85
C ARG A 118 18.64 1.93 -27.40
N ASP A 119 19.25 2.23 -26.26
CA ASP A 119 19.34 3.60 -25.73
C ASP A 119 20.10 4.51 -26.70
N LEU A 120 21.21 4.01 -27.26
CA LEU A 120 22.01 4.74 -28.25
C LEU A 120 21.21 5.04 -29.53
N VAL A 121 20.49 4.05 -30.06
CA VAL A 121 19.63 4.21 -31.23
C VAL A 121 18.47 5.16 -30.92
N SER A 122 17.89 5.09 -29.72
CA SER A 122 16.85 6.03 -29.29
C SER A 122 17.35 7.46 -29.27
N GLN A 123 18.56 7.70 -28.75
CA GLN A 123 19.16 9.04 -28.78
C GLN A 123 19.34 9.55 -30.22
N ILE A 124 19.78 8.68 -31.14
CA ILE A 124 19.90 9.05 -32.56
C ILE A 124 18.53 9.43 -33.13
N ALA A 125 17.47 8.66 -32.82
CA ALA A 125 16.12 8.95 -33.26
C ALA A 125 15.58 10.28 -32.71
N THR A 126 15.91 10.66 -31.48
CA THR A 126 15.43 11.90 -30.84
C THR A 126 16.24 13.14 -31.26
N PHE A 127 17.56 13.04 -31.44
CA PHE A 127 18.43 14.19 -31.73
C PHE A 127 18.56 14.53 -33.22
N ALA A 128 18.35 13.57 -34.13
CA ALA A 128 18.68 13.74 -35.56
C ALA A 128 17.45 13.86 -36.50
N ALA A 129 16.25 14.04 -35.96
CA ALA A 129 14.97 13.87 -36.69
C ALA A 129 14.67 14.88 -37.83
N TYR A 130 15.62 15.73 -38.23
CA TYR A 130 15.36 16.81 -39.20
C TYR A 130 16.37 16.92 -40.37
N ASP A 131 17.47 16.15 -40.40
CA ASP A 131 18.46 16.21 -41.49
C ASP A 131 19.18 14.87 -41.73
N LEU A 132 19.20 14.41 -42.99
CA LEU A 132 19.87 13.18 -43.44
C LEU A 132 21.39 13.25 -43.27
N SER A 133 21.98 14.44 -43.43
CA SER A 133 23.42 14.67 -43.29
C SER A 133 23.86 14.52 -41.83
N VAL A 134 23.05 15.02 -40.90
CA VAL A 134 23.27 14.88 -39.46
C VAL A 134 23.10 13.43 -39.02
N LEU A 135 22.07 12.74 -39.52
CA LEU A 135 21.90 11.30 -39.27
C LEU A 135 23.10 10.49 -39.77
N HIS A 136 23.56 10.77 -41.00
CA HIS A 136 24.72 10.11 -41.60
C HIS A 136 26.01 10.37 -40.81
N GLN A 137 26.29 11.62 -40.44
CA GLN A 137 27.44 11.98 -39.61
C GLN A 137 27.37 11.39 -38.20
N THR A 138 26.18 11.28 -37.61
CA THR A 138 26.00 10.68 -36.27
C THR A 138 26.28 9.17 -36.29
N LEU A 139 25.96 8.50 -37.40
CA LEU A 139 26.22 7.06 -37.58
C LEU A 139 27.67 6.74 -37.97
N LEU A 140 28.34 7.63 -38.70
CA LEU A 140 29.79 7.55 -39.03
C LEU A 140 30.67 7.96 -37.84
N GLY A 141 30.36 9.12 -37.28
CA GLY A 141 31.18 9.88 -36.35
C GLY A 141 30.56 9.96 -34.96
N GLY A 142 29.74 8.97 -34.56
CA GLY A 142 29.43 8.79 -33.14
C GLY A 142 30.73 8.97 -32.38
N ARG A 143 30.84 10.07 -31.61
CA ARG A 143 32.11 10.59 -31.07
C ARG A 143 33.05 9.45 -30.68
N PRO A 144 34.33 9.55 -31.06
CA PRO A 144 35.17 8.43 -31.44
C PRO A 144 35.01 7.27 -30.49
N MET A 145 34.65 6.10 -31.02
CA MET A 145 35.22 4.86 -30.49
C MET A 145 36.74 5.02 -30.59
N PRO A 146 37.49 5.05 -29.48
CA PRO A 146 38.94 5.09 -29.57
C PRO A 146 39.42 3.90 -30.40
N THR A 147 40.50 4.07 -31.15
CA THR A 147 41.20 3.02 -31.90
C THR A 147 41.83 1.93 -31.02
N SER A 148 41.28 1.69 -29.83
CA SER A 148 41.47 0.50 -28.99
C SER A 148 40.19 -0.32 -28.78
N THR A 149 39.03 0.06 -29.33
CA THR A 149 37.80 -0.75 -29.27
C THR A 149 37.65 -1.66 -30.49
N SER A 150 38.59 -2.58 -30.69
CA SER A 150 38.36 -3.81 -31.47
C SER A 150 37.77 -4.93 -30.60
N ARG A 151 37.39 -4.63 -29.36
CA ARG A 151 36.62 -5.54 -28.51
C ARG A 151 35.53 -4.73 -27.83
N THR A 152 34.31 -4.87 -28.33
CA THR A 152 33.11 -4.91 -27.48
C THR A 152 33.45 -5.69 -26.20
N PRO A 153 32.95 -5.30 -25.01
CA PRO A 153 33.06 -6.15 -23.84
C PRO A 153 32.26 -7.43 -24.10
N THR A 154 32.92 -8.41 -24.71
CA THR A 154 32.64 -9.80 -24.43
C THR A 154 32.84 -9.98 -22.92
N VAL A 155 32.16 -10.98 -22.36
CA VAL A 155 32.25 -11.39 -20.95
C VAL A 155 33.70 -11.49 -20.42
N GLU A 156 34.70 -11.59 -21.33
CA GLU A 156 36.14 -11.67 -21.03
C GLU A 156 36.83 -10.35 -20.66
N ASN A 157 36.29 -9.15 -20.97
CA ASN A 157 36.98 -7.85 -20.79
C ASN A 157 36.21 -6.81 -19.96
N LEU A 158 35.19 -7.25 -19.21
CA LEU A 158 34.32 -6.34 -18.45
C LEU A 158 35.06 -5.65 -17.30
N VAL A 159 35.73 -6.41 -16.42
CA VAL A 159 36.39 -5.87 -15.21
C VAL A 159 37.44 -4.80 -15.55
N PRO A 160 38.40 -5.03 -16.47
CA PRO A 160 39.37 -3.99 -16.85
C PRO A 160 38.74 -2.73 -17.44
N THR A 161 37.59 -2.87 -18.12
CA THR A 161 36.83 -1.73 -18.66
C THR A 161 36.21 -0.91 -17.53
N LEU A 162 35.65 -1.57 -16.51
CA LEU A 162 35.06 -0.89 -15.35
C LEU A 162 36.13 -0.17 -14.51
N GLU A 163 37.28 -0.81 -14.30
CA GLU A 163 38.45 -0.19 -13.65
C GLU A 163 38.90 1.04 -14.41
N LYS A 164 39.10 0.94 -15.74
CA LYS A 164 39.46 2.07 -16.59
C LYS A 164 38.44 3.22 -16.49
N TRP A 165 37.14 2.92 -16.50
CA TRP A 165 36.11 3.94 -16.34
C TRP A 165 36.20 4.66 -14.99
N LEU A 166 36.40 3.91 -13.91
CA LEU A 166 36.53 4.51 -12.58
C LEU A 166 37.86 5.26 -12.40
N ASP A 167 38.93 4.84 -13.06
CA ASP A 167 40.19 5.59 -13.11
C ASP A 167 40.03 6.94 -13.81
N VAL A 168 39.26 6.96 -14.90
CA VAL A 168 38.90 8.21 -15.61
C VAL A 168 38.07 9.11 -14.69
N LEU A 169 37.07 8.58 -13.97
CA LEU A 169 36.22 9.35 -13.06
C LEU A 169 36.96 9.86 -11.82
N ASN A 170 37.94 9.10 -11.31
CA ASN A 170 38.79 9.49 -10.18
C ASN A 170 40.05 10.27 -10.59
N SER A 171 40.22 10.56 -11.88
CA SER A 171 41.41 11.24 -12.38
C SER A 171 41.54 12.65 -11.79
N ARG A 172 42.75 13.00 -11.36
CA ARG A 172 43.12 14.36 -10.95
C ARG A 172 42.82 15.44 -11.99
N HIS A 173 42.66 15.06 -13.26
CA HIS A 173 42.30 15.99 -14.33
C HIS A 173 40.90 16.58 -14.13
N TYR A 174 39.97 15.80 -13.56
CA TYR A 174 38.60 16.22 -13.31
C TYR A 174 38.35 16.66 -11.86
N ASP A 175 39.33 16.50 -10.97
CA ASP A 175 39.24 16.91 -9.57
C ASP A 175 39.39 18.44 -9.42
N ARG A 176 38.37 19.17 -9.89
CA ARG A 176 38.31 20.63 -9.84
C ARG A 176 36.91 21.12 -9.48
N ALA A 177 36.88 22.28 -8.82
CA ALA A 177 35.64 23.01 -8.63
C ALA A 177 34.96 23.30 -9.98
N MET A 178 33.62 23.20 -10.00
CA MET A 178 32.80 23.62 -11.13
C MET A 178 32.94 25.14 -11.33
N LEU A 179 33.07 25.57 -12.58
CA LEU A 179 33.11 26.99 -12.93
C LEU A 179 31.71 27.57 -13.05
N GLU A 180 31.63 28.89 -13.23
CA GLU A 180 30.39 29.55 -13.62
C GLU A 180 29.81 28.94 -14.90
N TRP A 181 28.48 28.95 -14.99
CA TRP A 181 27.69 28.26 -16.03
C TRP A 181 28.21 28.45 -17.46
N ALA A 182 28.54 29.68 -17.85
CA ALA A 182 29.02 30.00 -19.20
C ALA A 182 30.40 29.40 -19.49
N SER A 183 31.33 29.44 -18.52
CA SER A 183 32.66 28.86 -18.64
C SER A 183 32.63 27.34 -18.60
N GLU A 184 31.76 26.77 -17.75
CA GLU A 184 31.56 25.33 -17.65
C GLU A 184 31.00 24.75 -18.97
N ARG A 185 30.14 25.49 -19.69
CA ARG A 185 29.62 25.09 -21.01
C ARG A 185 30.73 24.83 -22.03
N GLY A 186 31.74 25.71 -22.08
CA GLY A 186 32.88 25.54 -22.99
C GLY A 186 33.70 24.29 -22.66
N LEU A 187 34.00 24.08 -21.38
CA LEU A 187 34.77 22.92 -20.92
C LEU A 187 34.04 21.60 -21.13
N VAL A 188 32.74 21.55 -20.82
CA VAL A 188 31.95 20.33 -21.00
C VAL A 188 31.83 20.00 -22.49
N ARG A 189 31.64 21.00 -23.37
CA ARG A 189 31.64 20.79 -24.83
C ARG A 189 32.99 20.27 -25.34
N ALA A 190 34.09 20.85 -24.89
CA ALA A 190 35.43 20.38 -25.24
C ALA A 190 35.69 18.96 -24.72
N ARG A 191 35.36 18.66 -23.46
CA ARG A 191 35.46 17.30 -22.89
C ARG A 191 34.67 16.30 -23.72
N ARG A 192 33.44 16.67 -24.07
CA ARG A 192 32.55 15.86 -24.91
C ARG A 192 33.12 15.59 -26.31
N GLU A 193 33.91 16.50 -26.87
CA GLU A 193 34.55 16.36 -28.19
C GLU A 193 35.86 15.56 -28.12
N PHE A 194 36.72 15.87 -27.15
CA PHE A 194 38.09 15.34 -27.08
C PHE A 194 38.25 14.13 -26.15
N ASP A 195 37.34 13.95 -25.19
CA ASP A 195 37.32 12.80 -24.26
C ASP A 195 35.89 12.24 -24.08
N PRO A 196 35.35 11.54 -25.09
CA PRO A 196 34.03 10.93 -25.01
C PRO A 196 33.97 9.74 -24.05
N GLU A 197 35.12 9.21 -23.60
CA GLU A 197 35.16 8.08 -22.66
C GLU A 197 34.63 8.49 -21.29
N TYR A 198 34.83 9.74 -20.87
CA TYR A 198 34.29 10.25 -19.61
C TYR A 198 32.77 10.09 -19.53
N GLN A 199 32.03 10.48 -20.57
CA GLN A 199 30.57 10.41 -20.58
C GLN A 199 30.07 8.95 -20.55
N ARG A 200 30.80 8.04 -21.20
CA ARG A 200 30.52 6.60 -21.16
C ARG A 200 30.81 6.03 -19.77
N ALA A 201 31.91 6.43 -19.15
CA ALA A 201 32.26 6.04 -17.80
C ALA A 201 31.15 6.47 -16.82
N VAL A 202 30.71 7.73 -16.85
CA VAL A 202 29.69 8.30 -15.95
C VAL A 202 28.44 7.43 -15.80
N THR A 203 27.91 6.88 -16.90
CA THR A 203 26.68 6.09 -16.91
C THR A 203 26.91 4.58 -16.99
N GLY A 204 28.05 4.15 -17.54
CA GLY A 204 28.31 2.76 -17.88
C GLY A 204 28.59 1.88 -16.68
N TRP A 205 29.43 2.31 -15.74
CA TRP A 205 29.86 1.43 -14.63
C TRP A 205 28.70 1.04 -13.70
N ILE A 206 27.75 1.96 -13.50
CA ILE A 206 26.54 1.78 -12.67
C ILE A 206 25.76 0.54 -13.11
N LYS A 207 25.63 0.33 -14.43
CA LYS A 207 24.89 -0.79 -15.02
C LYS A 207 25.47 -2.17 -14.67
N PHE A 208 26.75 -2.23 -14.32
CA PHE A 208 27.49 -3.48 -14.05
C PHE A 208 28.00 -3.59 -12.61
N ALA A 209 27.82 -2.56 -11.79
CA ALA A 209 28.35 -2.50 -10.44
C ALA A 209 27.82 -3.64 -9.54
N ARG A 210 26.54 -3.99 -9.70
CA ARG A 210 25.88 -5.04 -8.90
C ARG A 210 26.51 -6.43 -9.08
N THR A 211 26.91 -6.77 -10.30
CA THR A 211 27.46 -8.11 -10.62
C THR A 211 28.98 -8.17 -10.52
N ASN A 212 29.67 -7.03 -10.43
CA ASN A 212 31.13 -6.94 -10.46
C ASN A 212 31.66 -6.02 -9.35
N TRP A 213 31.10 -6.12 -8.14
CA TRP A 213 31.38 -5.18 -7.05
C TRP A 213 32.82 -5.25 -6.53
N GLU A 214 33.30 -6.45 -6.17
CA GLU A 214 34.60 -6.59 -5.47
C GLU A 214 35.80 -5.98 -6.21
N PRO A 215 35.97 -6.17 -7.54
CA PRO A 215 37.09 -5.56 -8.26
C PRO A 215 37.07 -4.03 -8.25
N ILE A 216 35.88 -3.42 -8.33
CA ILE A 216 35.74 -1.97 -8.48
C ILE A 216 35.54 -1.24 -7.15
N ARG A 217 35.34 -1.98 -6.06
CA ARG A 217 34.96 -1.46 -4.74
C ARG A 217 35.87 -0.33 -4.26
N ALA A 218 37.19 -0.48 -4.41
CA ALA A 218 38.14 0.53 -3.97
C ALA A 218 37.98 1.86 -4.74
N SER A 219 37.92 1.80 -6.07
CA SER A 219 37.77 2.98 -6.92
C SER A 219 36.38 3.64 -6.76
N VAL A 220 35.33 2.85 -6.52
CA VAL A 220 34.00 3.40 -6.22
C VAL A 220 33.98 4.08 -4.84
N LYS A 221 34.63 3.51 -3.82
CA LYS A 221 34.78 4.16 -2.49
C LYS A 221 35.52 5.49 -2.58
N GLN A 222 36.52 5.59 -3.45
CA GLN A 222 37.21 6.85 -3.71
C GLN A 222 36.27 7.88 -4.34
N LEU A 223 35.45 7.47 -5.31
CA LEU A 223 34.50 8.37 -5.97
C LEU A 223 33.37 8.82 -5.03
N PHE A 224 32.82 7.90 -4.22
CA PHE A 224 31.74 8.15 -3.25
C PHE A 224 32.26 8.54 -1.85
N ALA A 225 33.46 9.10 -1.77
CA ALA A 225 34.03 9.53 -0.50
C ALA A 225 33.18 10.62 0.19
N ILE A 226 33.18 10.60 1.52
CA ILE A 226 32.49 11.58 2.38
C ILE A 226 33.54 12.34 3.20
N PRO A 227 33.58 13.69 3.18
CA PRO A 227 32.71 14.59 2.39
C PRO A 227 32.95 14.45 0.88
N ALA A 228 31.96 14.87 0.09
CA ALA A 228 31.98 14.75 -1.37
C ALA A 228 33.22 15.44 -1.99
N THR A 229 33.91 14.74 -2.88
CA THR A 229 35.06 15.26 -3.63
C THR A 229 34.59 16.06 -4.86
N ASN A 230 35.47 16.84 -5.48
CA ASN A 230 35.10 17.50 -6.74
C ASN A 230 34.85 16.48 -7.85
N ASN A 231 35.57 15.36 -7.87
CA ASN A 231 35.29 14.23 -8.77
C ASN A 231 33.84 13.74 -8.61
N PHE A 232 33.36 13.60 -7.36
CA PHE A 232 31.97 13.24 -7.11
C PHE A 232 30.99 14.28 -7.65
N ILE A 233 31.23 15.58 -7.38
CA ILE A 233 30.37 16.67 -7.89
C ILE A 233 30.32 16.65 -9.42
N GLN A 234 31.48 16.49 -10.06
CA GLN A 234 31.61 16.44 -11.52
C GLN A 234 30.91 15.22 -12.12
N TRP A 235 31.06 14.05 -11.50
CA TRP A 235 30.37 12.84 -11.89
C TRP A 235 28.85 12.98 -11.73
N ALA A 236 28.37 13.43 -10.57
CA ALA A 236 26.94 13.54 -10.26
C ALA A 236 26.23 14.50 -11.22
N VAL A 237 26.85 15.65 -11.51
CA VAL A 237 26.28 16.63 -12.45
C VAL A 237 26.33 16.13 -13.90
N GLU A 238 27.42 15.48 -14.33
CA GLU A 238 27.45 14.91 -15.68
C GLU A 238 26.48 13.74 -15.82
N PHE A 239 26.27 12.96 -14.75
CA PHE A 239 25.27 11.91 -14.71
C PHE A 239 23.87 12.49 -14.87
N ALA A 240 23.53 13.55 -14.14
CA ALA A 240 22.26 14.26 -14.25
C ALA A 240 22.07 14.85 -15.67
N ARG A 241 23.11 15.43 -16.27
CA ARG A 241 23.11 15.91 -17.67
C ARG A 241 22.84 14.80 -18.68
N CYS A 242 23.45 13.63 -18.50
CA CYS A 242 23.26 12.51 -19.41
C CYS A 242 21.86 11.91 -19.30
N SER A 243 21.30 11.92 -18.10
CA SER A 243 20.06 11.22 -17.79
C SER A 243 18.83 12.10 -18.00
N TRP A 244 18.90 13.40 -17.69
CA TRP A 244 17.85 14.39 -17.97
C TRP A 244 18.42 15.67 -18.61
N PRO A 245 18.81 15.63 -19.91
CA PRO A 245 19.40 16.77 -20.58
C PRO A 245 18.51 18.02 -20.59
N CYS A 246 17.19 17.85 -20.66
CA CYS A 246 16.22 18.94 -20.64
C CYS A 246 16.16 19.71 -19.31
N VAL A 247 16.67 19.12 -18.22
CA VAL A 247 16.69 19.73 -16.87
C VAL A 247 18.10 20.20 -16.51
N TYR A 248 19.14 19.43 -16.89
CA TYR A 248 20.50 19.65 -16.42
C TYR A 248 21.52 20.04 -17.49
N ASP A 249 21.24 19.83 -18.77
CA ASP A 249 22.20 20.20 -19.82
C ASP A 249 22.07 21.67 -20.20
N PHE A 250 23.01 22.16 -21.01
CA PHE A 250 23.08 23.58 -21.37
C PHE A 250 21.96 24.08 -22.29
N ASP A 251 21.10 23.17 -22.73
CA ASP A 251 19.91 23.48 -23.53
C ASP A 251 18.63 23.51 -22.66
N ALA A 252 18.76 23.26 -21.35
CA ALA A 252 17.68 23.44 -20.37
C ALA A 252 17.24 24.92 -20.29
N PRO A 253 15.94 25.20 -20.02
CA PRO A 253 15.41 26.56 -20.01
C PRO A 253 16.03 27.44 -18.92
N THR A 254 16.49 26.84 -17.81
CA THR A 254 17.16 27.55 -16.73
C THR A 254 18.37 26.76 -16.23
N ALA A 255 19.41 27.48 -15.78
CA ALA A 255 20.58 26.86 -15.13
C ALA A 255 20.31 26.46 -13.66
N GLN A 256 19.12 26.80 -13.13
CA GLN A 256 18.82 26.74 -11.69
C GLN A 256 18.94 25.33 -11.12
N SER A 257 18.50 24.30 -11.85
CA SER A 257 18.57 22.91 -11.39
C SER A 257 20.01 22.42 -11.20
N VAL A 258 20.90 22.73 -12.15
CA VAL A 258 22.31 22.35 -12.07
C VAL A 258 23.04 23.14 -11.00
N VAL A 259 22.83 24.46 -10.96
CA VAL A 259 23.48 25.33 -9.98
C VAL A 259 23.06 24.93 -8.56
N ALA A 260 21.77 24.63 -8.35
CA ALA A 260 21.28 24.12 -7.09
C ALA A 260 21.89 22.76 -6.73
N LEU A 261 21.99 21.83 -7.69
CA LEU A 261 22.61 20.52 -7.45
C LEU A 261 24.08 20.65 -7.04
N VAL A 262 24.87 21.47 -7.75
CA VAL A 262 26.26 21.74 -7.39
C VAL A 262 26.36 22.33 -5.98
N ASN A 263 25.51 23.31 -5.67
CA ASN A 263 25.49 23.96 -4.38
C ASN A 263 25.10 23.00 -3.25
N ASP A 264 24.05 22.20 -3.44
CA ASP A 264 23.56 21.26 -2.44
C ASP A 264 24.58 20.14 -2.16
N ILE A 265 25.29 19.64 -3.19
CA ILE A 265 26.38 18.68 -2.96
C ILE A 265 27.55 19.35 -2.24
N SER A 266 27.93 20.57 -2.63
CA SER A 266 29.04 21.31 -2.03
C SER A 266 28.79 21.65 -0.56
N LEU A 267 27.52 21.91 -0.19
CA LEU A 267 27.08 22.18 1.18
C LEU A 267 26.79 20.90 1.99
N GLY A 268 26.91 19.72 1.38
CA GLY A 268 26.61 18.45 2.02
C GLY A 268 25.11 18.19 2.25
N LYS A 269 24.21 18.97 1.62
CA LYS A 269 22.76 18.73 1.64
C LYS A 269 22.35 17.57 0.75
N VAL A 270 23.09 17.33 -0.32
CA VAL A 270 23.00 16.12 -1.15
C VAL A 270 24.33 15.39 -1.03
N THR A 271 24.30 14.16 -0.53
CA THR A 271 25.51 13.40 -0.18
C THR A 271 25.71 12.20 -1.11
N PRO A 272 26.90 11.56 -1.10
CA PRO A 272 27.08 10.27 -1.77
C PRO A 272 26.03 9.21 -1.38
N LEU A 273 25.52 9.28 -0.15
CA LEU A 273 24.45 8.39 0.30
C LEU A 273 23.14 8.63 -0.49
N HIS A 274 22.75 9.87 -0.74
CA HIS A 274 21.57 10.20 -1.56
C HIS A 274 21.67 9.61 -2.96
N LEU A 275 22.80 9.81 -3.65
CA LEU A 275 23.00 9.32 -5.02
C LEU A 275 23.14 7.80 -5.06
N SER A 276 23.73 7.18 -4.05
CA SER A 276 23.76 5.71 -3.95
C SER A 276 22.36 5.13 -3.74
N ALA A 277 21.51 5.79 -2.94
CA ALA A 277 20.13 5.40 -2.69
C ALA A 277 19.26 5.59 -3.94
N LEU A 278 19.34 6.78 -4.55
CA LEU A 278 18.64 7.17 -5.79
C LEU A 278 18.91 6.21 -6.95
N LEU A 279 20.13 5.68 -7.04
CA LEU A 279 20.55 4.78 -8.12
C LEU A 279 20.44 3.29 -7.77
N GLY A 280 19.97 2.93 -6.57
CA GLY A 280 19.87 1.54 -6.13
C GLY A 280 21.22 0.83 -5.98
N LEU A 281 22.27 1.56 -5.57
CA LEU A 281 23.63 1.04 -5.41
C LEU A 281 23.84 0.48 -3.99
N THR A 282 23.20 -0.67 -3.73
CA THR A 282 23.05 -1.30 -2.41
C THR A 282 24.36 -1.50 -1.66
N GLU A 283 25.39 -2.02 -2.33
CA GLU A 283 26.68 -2.30 -1.69
C GLU A 283 27.44 -1.01 -1.34
N ILE A 284 27.32 0.04 -2.17
CA ILE A 284 27.87 1.36 -1.85
C ILE A 284 27.14 1.95 -0.64
N ALA A 285 25.81 1.94 -0.67
CA ALA A 285 25.00 2.49 0.41
C ALA A 285 25.32 1.80 1.75
N LYS A 286 25.40 0.46 1.77
CA LYS A 286 25.80 -0.30 2.97
C LYS A 286 27.21 0.05 3.44
N ASP A 287 28.18 0.16 2.53
CA ASP A 287 29.55 0.57 2.86
C ASP A 287 29.58 2.00 3.45
N LEU A 288 28.82 2.95 2.89
CA LEU A 288 28.71 4.31 3.43
C LEU A 288 28.04 4.31 4.81
N LEU A 289 26.99 3.52 5.00
CA LEU A 289 26.32 3.35 6.29
C LEU A 289 27.24 2.69 7.32
N SER A 290 28.18 1.83 6.94
CA SER A 290 29.10 1.20 7.90
C SER A 290 30.00 2.18 8.64
N ASN A 291 30.17 3.41 8.13
CA ASN A 291 30.97 4.45 8.76
C ASN A 291 30.21 5.07 9.95
N PRO A 292 30.77 5.13 11.17
CA PRO A 292 30.12 5.75 12.33
C PRO A 292 29.65 7.20 12.13
N GLN A 293 30.29 7.95 11.22
CA GLN A 293 29.90 9.32 10.89
C GLN A 293 28.62 9.41 10.03
N SER A 294 28.11 8.28 9.52
CA SER A 294 26.96 8.25 8.61
C SER A 294 25.60 8.36 9.31
N THR A 295 25.53 8.19 10.64
CA THR A 295 24.27 8.29 11.40
C THR A 295 23.64 9.68 11.30
N ASN A 296 24.44 10.73 11.15
CA ASN A 296 23.94 12.07 10.92
C ASN A 296 23.52 12.31 9.44
N LEU A 297 23.90 11.39 8.53
CA LEU A 297 23.68 11.53 7.09
C LEU A 297 22.39 10.87 6.60
N VAL A 298 21.86 9.89 7.33
CA VAL A 298 20.66 9.12 6.91
C VAL A 298 19.39 9.95 6.83
N ASN A 299 19.33 11.07 7.57
CA ASN A 299 18.22 12.03 7.57
C ASN A 299 18.66 13.42 7.10
N THR A 300 19.85 13.54 6.52
CA THR A 300 20.23 14.80 5.86
C THR A 300 19.23 15.08 4.75
N THR A 301 18.81 16.33 4.63
CA THR A 301 17.81 16.75 3.65
C THR A 301 18.32 17.87 2.77
N GLY A 302 17.94 17.83 1.50
CA GLY A 302 18.23 18.85 0.50
C GLY A 302 17.10 18.91 -0.53
N ARG A 303 17.38 19.39 -1.75
CA ARG A 303 16.38 19.41 -2.83
C ARG A 303 15.87 18.02 -3.23
N PHE A 304 16.67 16.99 -2.97
CA PHE A 304 16.32 15.58 -3.18
C PHE A 304 15.78 14.90 -1.91
N GLY A 305 15.49 15.66 -0.85
CA GLY A 305 14.86 15.13 0.34
C GLY A 305 15.86 14.31 1.13
N THR A 306 15.38 13.28 1.83
CA THR A 306 16.26 12.36 2.54
C THR A 306 16.80 11.25 1.63
N PRO A 307 17.90 10.59 2.00
CA PRO A 307 18.33 9.36 1.33
C PRO A 307 17.25 8.28 1.25
N LEU A 308 16.35 8.20 2.25
CA LEU A 308 15.21 7.29 2.21
C LEU A 308 14.26 7.66 1.07
N TYR A 309 13.87 8.94 0.93
CA TYR A 309 13.04 9.38 -0.20
C TYR A 309 13.70 9.06 -1.55
N CYS A 310 15.01 9.30 -1.67
CA CYS A 310 15.79 8.92 -2.85
C CYS A 310 15.69 7.41 -3.14
N ALA A 311 15.79 6.55 -2.12
CA ALA A 311 15.65 5.10 -2.30
C ALA A 311 14.23 4.68 -2.66
N LEU A 312 13.21 5.32 -2.08
CA LEU A 312 11.81 4.98 -2.33
C LEU A 312 11.37 5.38 -3.75
N VAL A 313 11.80 6.54 -4.24
CA VAL A 313 11.37 7.07 -5.54
C VAL A 313 12.32 6.68 -6.68
N GLY A 314 13.61 6.58 -6.41
CA GLY A 314 14.62 6.24 -7.40
C GLY A 314 15.05 7.41 -8.29
N PRO A 315 15.53 7.14 -9.52
CA PRO A 315 16.24 8.14 -10.32
C PRO A 315 15.41 9.37 -10.72
N ARG A 316 14.07 9.25 -10.72
CA ARG A 316 13.15 10.34 -11.07
C ARG A 316 13.15 11.50 -10.08
N VAL A 317 13.73 11.34 -8.90
CA VAL A 317 14.04 12.48 -8.01
C VAL A 317 14.90 13.54 -8.70
N LEU A 318 15.73 13.18 -9.69
CA LEU A 318 16.47 14.17 -10.47
C LEU A 318 15.55 15.04 -11.34
N LEU A 319 14.37 14.56 -11.73
CA LEU A 319 13.44 15.30 -12.58
C LEU A 319 12.64 16.33 -11.78
N PHE A 320 12.07 15.94 -10.64
CA PHE A 320 11.12 16.77 -9.87
C PHE A 320 11.53 17.02 -8.41
N GLY A 321 12.66 16.48 -7.94
CA GLY A 321 13.11 16.66 -6.56
C GLY A 321 12.10 16.13 -5.54
N CYS A 322 11.79 16.94 -4.53
CA CYS A 322 10.79 16.66 -3.48
C CYS A 322 9.44 17.32 -3.73
N GLU A 323 9.19 17.74 -4.97
CA GLU A 323 7.98 18.46 -5.35
C GLU A 323 7.27 17.79 -6.53
N PRO A 324 6.85 16.51 -6.42
CA PRO A 324 6.06 15.87 -7.45
C PRO A 324 4.71 16.57 -7.61
N SER A 325 4.16 16.56 -8.83
CA SER A 325 2.94 17.29 -9.16
C SER A 325 1.66 16.68 -8.59
N SER A 326 1.61 15.35 -8.45
CA SER A 326 0.49 14.61 -7.85
C SER A 326 0.92 13.19 -7.45
N TRP A 327 0.09 12.52 -6.65
CA TRP A 327 0.27 11.10 -6.34
C TRP A 327 0.30 10.22 -7.59
N GLY A 328 -0.67 10.38 -8.50
CA GLY A 328 -0.70 9.59 -9.74
C GLY A 328 0.55 9.76 -10.60
N TYR A 329 1.11 10.98 -10.67
CA TYR A 329 2.38 11.22 -11.36
C TYR A 329 3.57 10.60 -10.62
N LEU A 330 3.63 10.75 -9.28
CA LEU A 330 4.70 10.16 -8.48
C LEU A 330 4.71 8.64 -8.63
N ILE A 331 3.58 7.96 -8.38
CA ILE A 331 3.47 6.50 -8.41
C ILE A 331 3.86 5.94 -9.77
N LEU A 332 3.46 6.59 -10.87
CA LEU A 332 3.79 6.17 -12.23
C LEU A 332 5.31 6.23 -12.51
N GLU A 333 6.00 7.20 -11.91
CA GLU A 333 7.41 7.49 -12.15
C GLU A 333 8.34 6.78 -11.13
N MET A 334 7.80 6.21 -10.05
CA MET A 334 8.61 5.56 -9.02
C MET A 334 9.34 4.34 -9.57
N GLU A 335 10.66 4.31 -9.35
CA GLU A 335 11.53 3.16 -9.60
C GLU A 335 12.33 2.87 -8.32
N PRO A 336 11.71 2.28 -7.28
CA PRO A 336 12.36 2.11 -5.98
C PRO A 336 13.65 1.31 -6.06
N ALA A 337 14.59 1.63 -5.18
CA ALA A 337 15.78 0.82 -4.93
C ALA A 337 15.40 -0.59 -4.42
N ASP A 338 16.36 -1.51 -4.38
CA ASP A 338 16.07 -2.84 -3.87
C ASP A 338 15.69 -2.83 -2.38
N VAL A 339 14.89 -3.83 -1.98
CA VAL A 339 14.41 -4.04 -0.61
C VAL A 339 15.56 -3.98 0.40
N ALA A 340 16.71 -4.58 0.06
CA ALA A 340 17.88 -4.63 0.92
C ALA A 340 18.47 -3.24 1.23
N LEU A 341 18.52 -2.33 0.25
CA LEU A 341 18.97 -0.96 0.45
C LEU A 341 17.99 -0.18 1.32
N ILE A 342 16.70 -0.24 1.01
CA ILE A 342 15.66 0.50 1.73
C ILE A 342 15.64 0.07 3.20
N LYS A 343 15.58 -1.24 3.48
CA LYS A 343 15.63 -1.78 4.84
C LYS A 343 16.94 -1.41 5.56
N ALA A 344 18.06 -1.35 4.85
CA ALA A 344 19.33 -0.92 5.45
C ALA A 344 19.32 0.57 5.86
N LEU A 345 18.66 1.45 5.11
CA LEU A 345 18.49 2.86 5.51
C LEU A 345 17.59 2.97 6.75
N LEU A 346 16.44 2.29 6.74
CA LEU A 346 15.48 2.28 7.85
C LEU A 346 16.11 1.72 9.13
N ALA A 347 16.84 0.60 9.04
CA ALA A 347 17.59 0.02 10.15
C ALA A 347 18.68 0.93 10.72
N ARG A 348 19.11 1.97 9.99
CA ARG A 348 20.05 2.99 10.46
C ARG A 348 19.39 4.29 10.91
N GLY A 349 18.06 4.28 11.08
CA GLY A 349 17.30 5.39 11.63
C GLY A 349 16.82 6.40 10.59
N ALA A 350 16.77 6.03 9.31
CA ALA A 350 16.11 6.88 8.32
C ALA A 350 14.62 7.00 8.65
N SER A 351 14.11 8.23 8.73
CA SER A 351 12.78 8.52 9.25
C SER A 351 11.72 8.56 8.15
N GLY A 352 10.66 7.78 8.29
CA GLY A 352 9.44 7.91 7.47
C GLY A 352 8.58 9.14 7.83
N ASN A 353 8.91 9.85 8.91
CA ASN A 353 8.22 11.08 9.33
C ASN A 353 8.69 12.31 8.57
N ALA A 354 9.80 12.21 7.82
CA ALA A 354 10.18 13.27 6.90
C ALA A 354 9.06 13.49 5.87
N SER A 355 8.97 14.70 5.33
CA SER A 355 7.88 15.09 4.43
C SER A 355 8.37 15.64 3.10
N ILE A 356 7.55 15.45 2.07
CA ILE A 356 7.67 16.08 0.76
C ILE A 356 6.52 17.07 0.55
N CYS A 357 6.70 18.01 -0.37
CA CYS A 357 5.68 19.00 -0.70
C CYS A 357 5.02 18.61 -2.02
N MET A 358 3.70 18.64 -2.10
CA MET A 358 2.98 18.49 -3.36
C MET A 358 2.11 19.73 -3.59
N PRO A 359 2.14 20.38 -4.77
CA PRO A 359 1.50 21.68 -5.00
C PRO A 359 -0.01 21.76 -4.70
N ASN A 360 -0.72 20.63 -4.71
CA ASN A 360 -2.17 20.55 -4.52
C ASN A 360 -2.57 19.91 -3.18
N MET A 361 -1.63 19.72 -2.26
CA MET A 361 -1.89 19.12 -0.95
C MET A 361 -1.90 20.20 0.13
N GLU A 362 -2.89 20.18 1.02
CA GLU A 362 -2.99 21.15 2.11
C GLU A 362 -1.87 20.96 3.15
N SER A 363 -1.42 19.72 3.31
CA SER A 363 -0.35 19.34 4.25
C SER A 363 0.83 18.66 3.53
N PRO A 364 2.06 18.80 4.05
CA PRO A 364 3.21 18.03 3.58
C PRO A 364 2.97 16.52 3.72
N VAL A 365 3.28 15.77 2.67
CA VAL A 365 3.09 14.31 2.58
C VAL A 365 4.23 13.59 3.27
N ARG A 366 3.93 12.67 4.20
CA ARG A 366 4.96 11.90 4.90
C ARG A 366 5.57 10.80 4.03
N LEU A 367 6.85 10.51 4.26
CA LEU A 367 7.57 9.43 3.58
C LEU A 367 7.02 8.04 3.91
N ALA A 368 6.34 7.85 5.05
CA ALA A 368 5.63 6.61 5.35
C ALA A 368 4.60 6.25 4.25
N HIS A 369 3.90 7.25 3.69
CA HIS A 369 2.95 7.03 2.60
C HIS A 369 3.67 6.66 1.29
N VAL A 370 4.81 7.30 1.00
CA VAL A 370 5.66 6.93 -0.15
C VAL A 370 6.25 5.52 0.03
N ALA A 371 6.57 5.14 1.27
CA ALA A 371 7.05 3.82 1.62
C ALA A 371 5.98 2.75 1.42
N PHE A 372 4.70 3.05 1.67
CA PHE A 372 3.58 2.18 1.34
C PHE A 372 3.50 1.88 -0.16
N VAL A 373 3.67 2.90 -1.01
CA VAL A 373 3.73 2.71 -2.47
C VAL A 373 4.92 1.84 -2.86
N ALA A 374 6.11 2.11 -2.32
CA ALA A 374 7.30 1.32 -2.60
C ALA A 374 7.15 -0.14 -2.12
N ALA A 375 6.55 -0.37 -0.94
CA ALA A 375 6.23 -1.69 -0.41
C ALA A 375 5.27 -2.45 -1.35
N THR A 376 4.29 -1.76 -1.93
CA THR A 376 3.38 -2.32 -2.93
C THR A 376 4.12 -2.73 -4.21
N ILE A 377 5.00 -1.86 -4.73
CA ILE A 377 5.79 -2.11 -5.95
C ILE A 377 6.75 -3.28 -5.75
N LEU A 378 7.42 -3.34 -4.60
CA LEU A 378 8.46 -4.33 -4.29
C LEU A 378 7.93 -5.61 -3.65
N GLU A 379 6.64 -5.66 -3.32
CA GLU A 379 5.97 -6.79 -2.66
C GLU A 379 6.55 -7.14 -1.28
N ASP A 380 6.99 -6.13 -0.53
CA ASP A 380 7.60 -6.31 0.78
C ASP A 380 6.94 -5.37 1.81
N PRO A 381 5.93 -5.86 2.57
CA PRO A 381 5.20 -5.07 3.55
C PRO A 381 6.08 -4.51 4.68
N ASP A 382 7.19 -5.16 5.00
CA ASP A 382 8.08 -4.72 6.08
C ASP A 382 8.70 -3.35 5.78
N ILE A 383 8.83 -2.96 4.49
CA ILE A 383 9.30 -1.62 4.13
C ILE A 383 8.40 -0.56 4.76
N PHE A 384 7.08 -0.74 4.68
CA PHE A 384 6.12 0.17 5.29
C PHE A 384 6.18 0.07 6.81
N ALA A 385 6.13 -1.16 7.36
CA ALA A 385 6.18 -1.39 8.81
C ALA A 385 7.44 -0.80 9.48
N MET A 386 8.59 -0.83 8.80
CA MET A 386 9.84 -0.23 9.29
C MET A 386 9.91 1.29 9.10
N ALA A 387 9.17 1.86 8.15
CA ALA A 387 9.18 3.30 7.87
C ALA A 387 8.24 4.08 8.80
N VAL A 388 7.19 3.43 9.27
CA VAL A 388 6.16 4.00 10.12
C VAL A 388 6.64 4.21 11.55
N ASP A 389 6.23 5.33 12.14
CA ASP A 389 6.36 5.60 13.57
C ASP A 389 5.05 5.22 14.27
N THR A 390 5.07 4.22 15.15
CA THR A 390 3.88 3.67 15.82
C THR A 390 3.10 4.71 16.66
N THR A 391 3.65 5.90 16.87
CA THR A 391 3.03 6.98 17.65
C THR A 391 2.37 8.05 16.80
N ILE A 392 2.49 8.01 15.47
CA ILE A 392 2.05 9.08 14.57
C ILE A 392 1.00 8.57 13.57
N PRO A 393 -0.28 9.00 13.65
CA PRO A 393 -1.33 8.56 12.71
C PRO A 393 -0.96 8.78 11.25
N LEU A 394 -1.54 7.96 10.36
CA LEU A 394 -1.58 8.27 8.93
C LEU A 394 -2.34 9.58 8.70
N GLN A 395 -1.87 10.38 7.73
CA GLN A 395 -2.55 11.62 7.32
C GLN A 395 -3.66 11.31 6.30
N GLU A 396 -4.65 12.20 6.22
CA GLU A 396 -5.77 12.11 5.26
C GLU A 396 -5.31 11.96 3.80
N ASP A 397 -4.11 12.45 3.43
CA ASP A 397 -3.58 12.27 2.07
C ASP A 397 -3.37 10.80 1.66
N PHE A 398 -3.30 9.89 2.64
CA PHE A 398 -3.26 8.46 2.40
C PHE A 398 -4.50 7.97 1.64
N THR A 399 -5.67 8.56 1.90
CA THR A 399 -6.92 8.24 1.19
C THR A 399 -6.81 8.55 -0.30
N LEU A 400 -6.28 9.75 -0.63
CA LEU A 400 -6.04 10.19 -1.99
C LEU A 400 -4.99 9.34 -2.68
N MET A 401 -3.93 8.96 -1.96
CA MET A 401 -2.88 8.07 -2.45
C MET A 401 -3.45 6.71 -2.88
N LEU A 402 -4.25 6.06 -2.04
CA LEU A 402 -4.88 4.75 -2.31
C LEU A 402 -5.72 4.74 -3.59
N ILE A 403 -6.45 5.82 -3.87
CA ILE A 403 -7.32 5.90 -5.06
C ILE A 403 -6.62 6.46 -6.31
N SER A 404 -5.38 6.90 -6.20
CA SER A 404 -4.68 7.63 -7.28
C SER A 404 -4.07 6.74 -8.38
N SER A 405 -4.01 5.42 -8.17
CA SER A 405 -3.39 4.48 -9.10
C SER A 405 -4.04 3.10 -9.07
N SER A 406 -4.13 2.44 -10.22
CA SER A 406 -4.64 1.06 -10.30
C SER A 406 -3.68 0.04 -9.69
N ILE A 407 -2.42 0.41 -9.44
CA ILE A 407 -1.38 -0.51 -8.96
C ILE A 407 -1.82 -1.26 -7.69
N PHE A 408 -2.54 -0.61 -6.79
CA PHE A 408 -3.00 -1.24 -5.55
C PHE A 408 -4.03 -2.34 -5.84
N ALA A 409 -5.01 -2.08 -6.71
CA ALA A 409 -6.01 -3.07 -7.12
C ALA A 409 -5.37 -4.20 -7.97
N ASP A 410 -4.49 -3.85 -8.91
CA ASP A 410 -3.75 -4.82 -9.72
C ASP A 410 -2.90 -5.76 -8.84
N LYS A 411 -2.36 -5.21 -7.74
CA LYS A 411 -1.56 -5.97 -6.77
C LYS A 411 -2.41 -6.79 -5.81
N ALA A 412 -3.53 -6.26 -5.35
CA ALA A 412 -4.53 -7.04 -4.60
C ALA A 412 -4.99 -8.26 -5.40
N GLY A 413 -5.24 -8.11 -6.70
CA GLY A 413 -5.64 -9.22 -7.57
C GLY A 413 -4.52 -10.24 -7.86
N SER A 414 -3.26 -9.80 -7.96
CA SER A 414 -2.14 -10.68 -8.31
C SER A 414 -1.44 -11.34 -7.11
N ASN A 415 -1.40 -10.66 -5.96
CA ASN A 415 -0.82 -11.16 -4.71
C ASN A 415 -1.66 -10.69 -3.50
N PRO A 416 -2.85 -11.27 -3.29
CA PRO A 416 -3.80 -10.83 -2.26
C PRO A 416 -3.26 -10.98 -0.85
N LEU A 417 -2.48 -12.03 -0.54
CA LEU A 417 -1.90 -12.24 0.79
C LEU A 417 -0.91 -11.13 1.17
N MET A 418 -0.02 -10.76 0.24
CA MET A 418 0.92 -9.64 0.47
C MET A 418 0.17 -8.32 0.63
N MET A 419 -0.84 -8.07 -0.20
CA MET A 419 -1.63 -6.84 -0.09
C MET A 419 -2.41 -6.80 1.22
N ALA A 420 -3.06 -7.89 1.65
CA ALA A 420 -3.76 -8.01 2.92
C ALA A 420 -2.85 -7.67 4.10
N LYS A 421 -1.61 -8.18 4.12
CA LYS A 421 -0.59 -7.82 5.12
C LYS A 421 -0.28 -6.33 5.15
N LEU A 422 -0.05 -5.75 3.96
CA LEU A 422 0.33 -4.36 3.82
C LEU A 422 -0.81 -3.40 4.23
N VAL A 423 -2.04 -3.66 3.79
CA VAL A 423 -3.20 -2.83 4.15
C VAL A 423 -3.64 -3.03 5.60
N THR A 424 -3.46 -4.22 6.17
CA THR A 424 -3.68 -4.46 7.61
C THR A 424 -2.72 -3.60 8.43
N ALA A 425 -1.43 -3.59 8.09
CA ALA A 425 -0.46 -2.73 8.75
C ALA A 425 -0.79 -1.23 8.59
N ALA A 426 -1.34 -0.82 7.44
CA ALA A 426 -1.80 0.55 7.25
C ALA A 426 -3.05 0.88 8.08
N PHE A 427 -3.99 -0.06 8.20
CA PHE A 427 -5.18 0.08 9.04
C PHE A 427 -4.80 0.23 10.50
N ASP A 428 -3.90 -0.63 11.01
CA ASP A 428 -3.36 -0.54 12.36
C ASP A 428 -2.72 0.83 12.62
N GLN A 429 -1.99 1.35 11.63
CA GLN A 429 -1.37 2.67 11.76
C GLN A 429 -2.38 3.82 11.68
N ALA A 430 -3.47 3.65 10.94
CA ALA A 430 -4.55 4.64 10.87
C ALA A 430 -5.37 4.70 12.16
N MET A 431 -5.48 3.58 12.89
CA MET A 431 -6.11 3.51 14.21
C MET A 431 -5.31 4.21 15.33
N VAL A 432 -4.04 4.56 15.08
CA VAL A 432 -3.24 5.36 16.01
C VAL A 432 -3.88 6.74 16.13
N ASN A 433 -4.13 7.24 17.34
CA ASN A 433 -4.69 8.57 17.52
C ASN A 433 -3.70 9.57 18.12
N ALA A 434 -3.80 10.82 17.66
CA ALA A 434 -3.04 11.93 18.21
C ALA A 434 -3.71 12.47 19.49
N GLY A 435 -3.75 11.68 20.56
CA GLY A 435 -4.30 12.09 21.86
C GLY A 435 -5.15 11.01 22.52
N ASP A 436 -6.06 11.44 23.40
CA ASP A 436 -6.95 10.57 24.19
C ASP A 436 -8.27 10.21 23.45
N SER A 437 -8.36 10.46 22.14
CA SER A 437 -9.53 10.15 21.31
C SER A 437 -9.61 8.67 20.94
N LEU A 438 -10.80 8.16 20.63
CA LEU A 438 -11.01 6.78 20.21
C LEU A 438 -10.63 6.57 18.73
N PRO A 439 -10.12 5.39 18.32
CA PRO A 439 -9.59 5.17 16.97
C PRO A 439 -10.52 5.53 15.80
N TRP A 440 -11.84 5.56 16.02
CA TRP A 440 -12.86 5.86 15.01
C TRP A 440 -13.39 7.31 15.06
N GLU A 441 -12.95 8.14 16.02
CA GLU A 441 -13.37 9.54 16.11
C GLU A 441 -12.72 10.38 15.00
N GLY A 442 -13.55 10.88 14.07
CA GLY A 442 -13.06 11.67 12.93
C GLY A 442 -12.36 10.83 11.87
N ASP A 443 -12.65 9.53 11.82
CA ASP A 443 -12.00 8.61 10.89
C ASP A 443 -12.40 8.85 9.43
N GLU A 444 -11.40 9.19 8.60
CA GLU A 444 -11.49 9.13 7.15
C GLU A 444 -10.57 8.04 6.56
N VAL A 445 -9.47 7.72 7.24
CA VAL A 445 -8.39 6.89 6.71
C VAL A 445 -8.69 5.40 6.86
N CYS A 446 -9.13 4.94 8.03
CA CYS A 446 -9.52 3.54 8.25
C CYS A 446 -10.71 3.19 7.36
N SER A 447 -11.69 4.08 7.24
CA SER A 447 -12.83 3.95 6.32
C SER A 447 -12.37 3.79 4.86
N ALA A 448 -11.42 4.61 4.38
CA ALA A 448 -10.87 4.46 3.04
C ALA A 448 -10.13 3.13 2.84
N ILE A 449 -9.32 2.71 3.82
CA ILE A 449 -8.58 1.45 3.79
C ILE A 449 -9.54 0.26 3.76
N TRP A 450 -10.56 0.26 4.63
CA TRP A 450 -11.55 -0.81 4.67
C TRP A 450 -12.36 -0.88 3.37
N ASN A 451 -12.81 0.26 2.84
CA ASN A 451 -13.51 0.29 1.56
C ASN A 451 -12.65 -0.30 0.43
N PHE A 452 -11.34 0.00 0.41
CA PHE A 452 -10.42 -0.63 -0.52
C PHE A 452 -10.35 -2.14 -0.32
N MET A 453 -10.16 -2.62 0.92
CA MET A 453 -10.11 -4.05 1.25
C MET A 453 -11.38 -4.77 0.81
N HIS A 454 -12.55 -4.24 1.15
CA HIS A 454 -13.85 -4.80 0.80
C HIS A 454 -14.04 -4.88 -0.72
N LEU A 455 -13.72 -3.82 -1.46
CA LEU A 455 -13.82 -3.80 -2.92
C LEU A 455 -12.88 -4.83 -3.58
N GLN A 456 -11.73 -5.11 -2.96
CA GLN A 456 -10.77 -6.10 -3.46
C GLN A 456 -10.99 -7.51 -2.91
N GLY A 457 -11.96 -7.72 -2.01
CA GLY A 457 -12.20 -9.01 -1.36
C GLY A 457 -11.05 -9.46 -0.46
N LEU A 458 -10.40 -8.51 0.23
CA LEU A 458 -9.32 -8.76 1.17
C LEU A 458 -9.86 -8.83 2.60
N GLU A 459 -9.29 -9.72 3.40
CA GLU A 459 -9.51 -9.81 4.84
C GLU A 459 -8.27 -9.33 5.59
N PHE A 460 -8.40 -9.03 6.89
CA PHE A 460 -7.24 -8.72 7.73
C PHE A 460 -6.28 -9.91 7.80
N ASP A 461 -4.98 -9.62 7.81
CA ASP A 461 -3.97 -10.66 8.00
C ASP A 461 -4.02 -11.21 9.43
N THR A 462 -4.17 -12.53 9.54
CA THR A 462 -4.39 -13.28 10.80
C THR A 462 -3.22 -14.17 11.19
N GLU A 463 -2.08 -14.08 10.48
CA GLU A 463 -0.97 -15.04 10.63
C GLU A 463 -0.25 -15.01 11.99
N GLU A 464 -0.50 -14.01 12.84
CA GLU A 464 0.01 -13.97 14.21
C GLU A 464 -1.06 -13.41 15.17
N ASN A 465 -1.14 -13.93 16.40
CA ASN A 465 -1.91 -13.29 17.47
C ASN A 465 -1.32 -11.88 17.68
N VAL A 466 -1.94 -10.88 17.07
CA VAL A 466 -1.41 -9.52 16.99
C VAL A 466 -1.48 -8.90 18.37
N ARG A 467 -0.53 -8.01 18.67
CA ARG A 467 -0.68 -7.05 19.76
C ARG A 467 -0.65 -5.68 19.12
N LEU A 468 -1.77 -4.96 19.12
CA LEU A 468 -1.88 -3.61 18.60
C LEU A 468 -1.04 -2.68 19.50
N PRO A 469 0.14 -2.24 19.05
CA PRO A 469 1.13 -1.61 19.93
C PRO A 469 0.75 -0.18 20.33
N PHE A 470 -0.19 0.42 19.62
CA PHE A 470 -0.63 1.80 19.82
C PHE A 470 -1.70 1.96 20.91
N ILE A 471 -2.37 0.87 21.31
CA ILE A 471 -3.30 0.87 22.44
C ILE A 471 -2.55 0.35 23.67
N SER A 472 -2.47 1.18 24.71
CA SER A 472 -1.79 0.79 25.96
C SER A 472 -2.51 -0.38 26.63
N ASP A 473 -1.81 -1.14 27.48
CA ASP A 473 -2.43 -2.27 28.20
C ASP A 473 -3.52 -1.79 29.18
N GLY A 474 -3.44 -0.56 29.68
CA GLY A 474 -4.46 0.01 30.55
C GLY A 474 -5.69 0.50 29.80
N ASP A 475 -5.53 0.91 28.54
CA ASP A 475 -6.63 1.50 27.77
C ASP A 475 -7.37 0.47 26.92
N PHE A 476 -6.74 -0.69 26.63
CA PHE A 476 -7.29 -1.68 25.69
C PHE A 476 -8.70 -2.14 26.05
N GLU A 477 -8.94 -2.52 27.31
CA GLU A 477 -10.27 -2.93 27.76
C GLU A 477 -11.30 -1.79 27.65
N SER A 478 -10.89 -0.55 27.97
CA SER A 478 -11.75 0.63 27.81
C SER A 478 -12.11 0.87 26.35
N VAL A 479 -11.14 0.75 25.44
CA VAL A 479 -11.38 0.87 23.99
C VAL A 479 -12.32 -0.23 23.50
N VAL A 480 -12.17 -1.47 23.95
CA VAL A 480 -13.08 -2.57 23.59
C VAL A 480 -14.51 -2.28 24.07
N ARG A 481 -14.69 -1.87 25.34
CA ARG A 481 -16.01 -1.51 25.89
C ARG A 481 -16.68 -0.41 25.06
N GLN A 482 -15.92 0.62 24.70
CA GLN A 482 -16.42 1.74 23.92
C GLN A 482 -16.73 1.35 22.47
N CYS A 483 -15.92 0.49 21.86
CA CYS A 483 -16.13 -0.03 20.49
C CYS A 483 -17.46 -0.80 20.36
N VAL A 484 -17.88 -1.48 21.43
CA VAL A 484 -19.12 -2.26 21.46
C VAL A 484 -20.37 -1.39 21.46
N ILE A 485 -20.30 -0.19 22.06
CA ILE A 485 -21.46 0.67 22.27
C ILE A 485 -21.53 1.89 21.33
N ASP A 486 -20.44 2.25 20.67
CA ASP A 486 -20.36 3.45 19.83
C ASP A 486 -20.72 3.15 18.37
N ASP A 487 -21.79 3.76 17.87
CA ASP A 487 -22.23 3.65 16.48
C ASP A 487 -21.15 4.12 15.48
N HIS A 488 -20.26 5.04 15.88
CA HIS A 488 -19.17 5.51 15.01
C HIS A 488 -18.06 4.46 14.82
N ALA A 489 -18.03 3.40 15.65
CA ALA A 489 -17.12 2.27 15.49
C ALA A 489 -17.58 1.27 14.41
N ILE A 490 -18.62 1.61 13.64
CA ILE A 490 -19.15 0.80 12.55
C ILE A 490 -18.85 1.50 11.22
N ILE A 491 -18.21 0.78 10.29
CA ILE A 491 -17.94 1.28 8.94
C ILE A 491 -18.96 0.63 8.00
N GLY A 492 -19.96 1.42 7.57
CA GLY A 492 -21.07 0.91 6.77
C GLY A 492 -22.01 0.05 7.61
N ASP A 493 -22.07 -1.25 7.32
CA ASP A 493 -22.86 -2.25 8.04
C ASP A 493 -21.97 -3.32 8.71
N ARG A 494 -20.68 -3.03 8.93
CA ARG A 494 -19.68 -3.95 9.50
C ARG A 494 -18.98 -3.34 10.72
N PRO A 495 -18.74 -4.12 11.80
CA PRO A 495 -18.11 -3.64 13.02
C PRO A 495 -16.59 -3.77 12.88
N VAL A 496 -16.01 -3.14 11.86
CA VAL A 496 -14.62 -3.35 11.39
C VAL A 496 -13.58 -3.13 12.49
N TYR A 497 -13.79 -2.14 13.35
CA TYR A 497 -12.89 -1.89 14.47
C TYR A 497 -12.91 -3.04 15.48
N LEU A 498 -14.09 -3.60 15.76
CA LEU A 498 -14.21 -4.77 16.62
C LEU A 498 -13.61 -6.01 15.96
N GLU A 499 -13.86 -6.23 14.66
CA GLU A 499 -13.23 -7.31 13.88
C GLU A 499 -11.70 -7.28 14.02
N ARG A 500 -11.11 -6.07 14.03
CA ARG A 500 -9.67 -5.91 14.24
C ARG A 500 -9.24 -6.10 15.70
N LEU A 501 -9.99 -5.54 16.66
CA LEU A 501 -9.69 -5.66 18.09
C LEU A 501 -9.77 -7.11 18.61
N VAL A 502 -10.69 -7.92 18.07
CA VAL A 502 -10.85 -9.36 18.39
C VAL A 502 -9.59 -10.16 18.07
N GLN A 503 -8.79 -9.70 17.11
CA GLN A 503 -7.52 -10.34 16.73
C GLN A 503 -6.36 -9.99 17.67
N ASP A 504 -6.53 -9.02 18.57
CA ASP A 504 -5.54 -8.71 19.59
C ASP A 504 -5.55 -9.80 20.67
N ARG A 505 -4.37 -10.31 21.02
CA ARG A 505 -4.20 -11.36 22.05
C ARG A 505 -4.72 -10.98 23.45
N ARG A 506 -4.95 -9.69 23.72
CA ARG A 506 -5.51 -9.18 24.98
C ARG A 506 -7.04 -9.23 24.99
N PHE A 507 -7.69 -9.46 23.85
CA PHE A 507 -9.13 -9.48 23.75
C PHE A 507 -9.74 -10.60 24.61
N ASP A 508 -10.66 -10.20 25.49
CA ASP A 508 -11.50 -11.10 26.27
C ASP A 508 -12.95 -10.93 25.81
N PRO A 509 -13.58 -11.95 25.18
CA PRO A 509 -14.97 -11.86 24.77
C PRO A 509 -15.95 -11.75 25.96
N ASN A 510 -15.49 -12.05 27.18
CA ASN A 510 -16.26 -11.98 28.42
C ASN A 510 -15.84 -10.81 29.31
N LEU A 511 -15.18 -9.81 28.73
CA LEU A 511 -14.76 -8.60 29.42
C LEU A 511 -15.92 -7.99 30.22
N VAL A 512 -15.65 -7.55 31.45
CA VAL A 512 -16.64 -6.90 32.31
C VAL A 512 -17.01 -5.53 31.73
N ALA A 513 -18.29 -5.17 31.75
CA ALA A 513 -18.84 -3.96 31.18
C ALA A 513 -18.35 -2.67 31.86
N ARG A 514 -18.10 -2.70 33.17
CA ARG A 514 -17.62 -1.56 33.98
C ARG A 514 -16.68 -2.05 35.09
N GLU A 515 -15.65 -1.27 35.38
CA GLU A 515 -14.67 -1.59 36.44
C GLU A 515 -15.16 -1.20 37.85
N ASP A 516 -15.92 -0.11 37.99
CA ASP A 516 -16.23 0.53 39.29
C ASP A 516 -17.74 0.74 39.58
N GLY A 517 -18.62 -0.15 39.12
CA GLY A 517 -20.07 -0.01 39.33
C GLY A 517 -20.76 -1.25 39.90
N ASP A 518 -21.90 -1.06 40.58
CA ASP A 518 -22.79 -2.14 41.06
C ASP A 518 -23.42 -2.99 39.91
N GLU A 519 -23.03 -2.75 38.66
CA GLU A 519 -23.49 -3.43 37.44
C GLU A 519 -22.36 -4.31 36.85
N GLU A 520 -22.21 -5.52 37.40
CA GLU A 520 -21.18 -6.52 37.01
C GLU A 520 -21.54 -7.28 35.70
N GLY A 521 -22.08 -6.60 34.69
CA GLY A 521 -22.36 -7.21 33.38
C GLY A 521 -21.10 -7.47 32.54
N THR A 522 -21.22 -8.17 31.42
CA THR A 522 -20.14 -8.33 30.41
C THR A 522 -20.34 -7.37 29.23
N ILE A 523 -19.34 -7.22 28.35
CA ILE A 523 -19.47 -6.46 27.09
C ILE A 523 -20.61 -6.99 26.20
N LEU A 524 -20.98 -8.27 26.35
CA LEU A 524 -22.14 -8.84 25.67
C LEU A 524 -23.46 -8.28 26.22
N HIS A 525 -23.54 -7.96 27.53
CA HIS A 525 -24.70 -7.26 28.09
C HIS A 525 -24.81 -5.85 27.48
N LEU A 526 -23.69 -5.14 27.34
CA LEU A 526 -23.64 -3.83 26.67
C LEU A 526 -24.12 -3.94 25.21
N ALA A 527 -23.59 -4.90 24.46
CA ALA A 527 -23.94 -5.12 23.06
C ALA A 527 -25.44 -5.41 22.87
N VAL A 528 -26.04 -6.21 23.76
CA VAL A 528 -27.47 -6.57 23.69
C VAL A 528 -28.38 -5.40 24.08
N SER A 529 -27.97 -4.58 25.04
CA SER A 529 -28.69 -3.34 25.39
C SER A 529 -28.58 -2.25 24.33
N GLY A 530 -27.54 -2.31 23.49
CA GLY A 530 -27.34 -1.38 22.39
C GLY A 530 -28.20 -1.68 21.16
N MET A 531 -28.17 -0.78 20.17
CA MET A 531 -28.90 -0.92 18.90
C MET A 531 -28.11 -1.68 17.82
N ASN A 532 -26.84 -1.99 18.06
CA ASN A 532 -25.90 -2.48 17.04
C ASN A 532 -25.81 -4.00 16.99
N HIS A 533 -26.82 -4.64 16.40
CA HIS A 533 -26.86 -6.11 16.25
C HIS A 533 -25.65 -6.71 15.53
N VAL A 534 -24.96 -5.96 14.66
CA VAL A 534 -23.78 -6.47 13.93
C VAL A 534 -22.60 -6.77 14.87
N VAL A 535 -22.51 -6.07 16.01
CA VAL A 535 -21.49 -6.35 17.05
C VAL A 535 -21.70 -7.75 17.66
N LEU A 536 -22.94 -8.24 17.73
CA LEU A 536 -23.25 -9.55 18.29
C LEU A 536 -22.70 -10.69 17.44
N ASP A 537 -22.64 -10.52 16.11
CA ASP A 537 -22.06 -11.53 15.22
C ASP A 537 -20.57 -11.73 15.51
N GLU A 538 -19.81 -10.63 15.69
CA GLU A 538 -18.39 -10.71 16.04
C GLU A 538 -18.16 -11.28 17.44
N LEU A 539 -18.95 -10.87 18.44
CA LEU A 539 -18.85 -11.45 19.79
C LEU A 539 -19.20 -12.95 19.81
N TYR A 540 -20.16 -13.37 18.99
CA TYR A 540 -20.49 -14.79 18.83
C TYR A 540 -19.34 -15.57 18.18
N LEU A 541 -18.74 -15.03 17.11
CA LEU A 541 -17.56 -15.62 16.47
C LEU A 541 -16.34 -15.68 17.40
N ALA A 542 -16.21 -14.70 18.31
CA ALA A 542 -15.20 -14.67 19.35
C ALA A 542 -15.49 -15.58 20.56
N TYR A 543 -16.55 -16.39 20.52
CA TYR A 543 -16.97 -17.31 21.59
C TYR A 543 -17.34 -16.62 22.91
N ALA A 544 -18.01 -15.47 22.86
CA ALA A 544 -18.59 -14.83 24.05
C ALA A 544 -19.61 -15.74 24.76
N ASP A 545 -19.65 -15.65 26.09
CA ASP A 545 -20.53 -16.44 26.94
C ASP A 545 -21.90 -15.77 27.08
N PHE A 546 -22.87 -16.25 26.31
CA PHE A 546 -24.27 -15.83 26.38
C PHE A 546 -24.99 -16.29 27.66
N THR A 547 -24.33 -17.06 28.52
CA THR A 547 -24.85 -17.51 29.83
C THR A 547 -24.26 -16.74 31.01
N ALA A 548 -23.30 -15.84 30.76
CA ALA A 548 -22.77 -14.94 31.78
C ALA A 548 -23.90 -14.15 32.44
N VAL A 549 -23.75 -13.80 33.71
CA VAL A 549 -24.77 -13.06 34.46
C VAL A 549 -24.23 -11.77 35.03
N ASP A 550 -25.06 -10.73 35.04
CA ASP A 550 -24.77 -9.47 35.72
C ASP A 550 -25.01 -9.56 37.25
N SER A 551 -24.86 -8.44 37.96
CA SER A 551 -25.07 -8.35 39.41
C SER A 551 -26.50 -8.66 39.88
N GLN A 552 -27.48 -8.59 38.98
CA GLN A 552 -28.88 -8.97 39.22
C GLN A 552 -29.16 -10.43 38.84
N GLY A 553 -28.14 -11.18 38.43
CA GLY A 553 -28.28 -12.56 37.95
C GLY A 553 -28.89 -12.64 36.55
N ARG A 554 -28.97 -11.52 35.81
CA ARG A 554 -29.57 -11.48 34.47
C ARG A 554 -28.54 -11.92 33.45
N THR A 555 -28.92 -12.78 32.51
CA THR A 555 -28.13 -13.10 31.32
C THR A 555 -28.22 -11.97 30.27
N PRO A 556 -27.36 -11.91 29.23
CA PRO A 556 -27.51 -10.93 28.15
C PRO A 556 -28.91 -10.91 27.52
N LEU A 557 -29.52 -12.08 27.32
CA LEU A 557 -30.90 -12.20 26.82
C LEU A 557 -31.93 -11.46 27.71
N MET A 558 -31.66 -11.27 29.00
CA MET A 558 -32.57 -10.63 29.95
C MET A 558 -32.48 -9.10 29.97
N VAL A 559 -31.52 -8.51 29.26
CA VAL A 559 -31.34 -7.06 29.14
C VAL A 559 -31.70 -6.53 27.75
N ILE A 560 -32.45 -7.30 26.96
CA ILE A 560 -32.89 -6.91 25.62
C ILE A 560 -33.90 -5.75 25.69
N GLU A 561 -33.70 -4.76 24.81
CA GLU A 561 -34.64 -3.66 24.60
C GLU A 561 -35.34 -3.70 23.23
N HIS A 562 -34.85 -4.52 22.30
CA HIS A 562 -35.32 -4.56 20.91
C HIS A 562 -35.65 -5.98 20.43
N LEU A 563 -36.80 -6.12 19.75
CA LEU A 563 -37.25 -7.40 19.23
C LEU A 563 -36.24 -8.04 18.26
N SER A 564 -35.63 -7.25 17.39
CA SER A 564 -34.62 -7.74 16.42
C SER A 564 -33.46 -8.45 17.12
N THR A 565 -32.98 -7.92 18.24
CA THR A 565 -31.92 -8.54 19.04
C THR A 565 -32.37 -9.87 19.64
N LEU A 566 -33.60 -9.95 20.17
CA LEU A 566 -34.17 -11.21 20.65
C LEU A 566 -34.23 -12.27 19.56
N GLU A 567 -34.67 -11.89 18.36
CA GLU A 567 -34.75 -12.82 17.23
C GLU A 567 -33.38 -13.43 16.93
N VAL A 568 -32.35 -12.59 16.84
CA VAL A 568 -30.98 -13.04 16.55
C VAL A 568 -30.46 -13.96 17.66
N LEU A 569 -30.56 -13.55 18.93
CA LEU A 569 -30.07 -14.34 20.06
C LEU A 569 -30.72 -15.74 20.12
N VAL A 570 -32.04 -15.83 19.96
CA VAL A 570 -32.78 -17.09 20.10
C VAL A 570 -32.74 -17.92 18.81
N LYS A 571 -32.97 -17.32 17.64
CA LYS A 571 -33.05 -18.07 16.37
C LYS A 571 -31.67 -18.38 15.80
N GLN A 572 -30.71 -17.46 15.86
CA GLN A 572 -29.39 -17.64 15.25
C GLN A 572 -28.41 -18.27 16.24
N TYR A 573 -28.20 -17.68 17.40
CA TYR A 573 -27.20 -18.15 18.38
C TYR A 573 -27.71 -19.21 19.35
N LYS A 574 -29.02 -19.52 19.30
CA LYS A 574 -29.66 -20.56 20.13
C LYS A 574 -29.51 -20.34 21.64
N VAL A 575 -29.52 -19.07 22.07
CA VAL A 575 -29.48 -18.71 23.49
C VAL A 575 -30.75 -19.20 24.18
N THR A 576 -30.60 -19.83 25.35
CA THR A 576 -31.75 -20.34 26.11
C THR A 576 -32.53 -19.23 26.79
N THR A 577 -33.84 -19.34 26.78
CA THR A 577 -34.82 -18.43 27.42
C THR A 577 -35.16 -18.86 28.86
N THR A 578 -34.61 -19.97 29.33
CA THR A 578 -34.98 -20.61 30.62
C THR A 578 -34.25 -20.08 31.85
N ALA A 579 -33.21 -19.27 31.65
CA ALA A 579 -32.44 -18.70 32.73
C ALA A 579 -33.33 -17.87 33.67
N ARG A 580 -32.88 -17.69 34.92
CA ARG A 580 -33.58 -16.87 35.93
C ARG A 580 -32.61 -15.95 36.65
N ASN A 581 -33.06 -14.72 36.88
CA ASN A 581 -32.32 -13.73 37.66
C ASN A 581 -32.39 -14.02 39.18
N ASN A 582 -31.78 -13.16 39.99
CA ASN A 582 -31.73 -13.29 41.45
C ASN A 582 -33.13 -13.26 42.11
N ASP A 583 -34.12 -12.65 41.46
CA ASP A 583 -35.52 -12.64 41.87
C ASP A 583 -36.33 -13.84 41.35
N GLY A 584 -35.68 -14.80 40.69
CA GLY A 584 -36.32 -15.97 40.08
C GLY A 584 -37.13 -15.65 38.83
N GLN A 585 -36.94 -14.47 38.24
CA GLN A 585 -37.63 -14.00 37.03
C GLN A 585 -36.87 -14.45 35.77
N ASN A 586 -37.60 -14.92 34.75
CA ASN A 586 -37.08 -15.17 33.40
C ASN A 586 -37.40 -14.00 32.45
N ILE A 587 -36.98 -14.07 31.18
CA ILE A 587 -37.25 -13.01 30.19
C ILE A 587 -38.74 -12.68 30.03
N TRP A 588 -39.63 -13.66 30.19
CA TRP A 588 -41.08 -13.44 30.14
C TRP A 588 -41.57 -12.53 31.27
N HIS A 589 -41.05 -12.69 32.48
CA HIS A 589 -41.36 -11.80 33.60
C HIS A 589 -40.87 -10.38 33.34
N LEU A 590 -39.67 -10.23 32.77
CA LEU A 590 -39.07 -8.92 32.53
C LEU A 590 -39.85 -8.15 31.45
N ALA A 591 -40.18 -8.80 30.33
CA ALA A 591 -41.02 -8.21 29.28
C ALA A 591 -42.45 -7.90 29.78
N ALA A 592 -43.00 -8.74 30.66
CA ALA A 592 -44.27 -8.46 31.34
C ALA A 592 -44.20 -7.23 32.26
N ALA A 593 -43.11 -7.09 33.02
CA ALA A 593 -42.89 -5.98 33.94
C ALA A 593 -42.73 -4.63 33.23
N THR A 594 -42.21 -4.62 31.99
CA THR A 594 -42.08 -3.42 31.15
C THR A 594 -43.28 -3.19 30.23
N ASN A 595 -44.30 -4.07 30.27
CA ASN A 595 -45.48 -4.06 29.40
C ASN A 595 -45.14 -4.20 27.90
N ASP A 596 -44.03 -4.88 27.59
CA ASP A 596 -43.54 -5.10 26.23
C ASP A 596 -44.30 -6.25 25.55
N ALA A 597 -45.42 -5.89 24.93
CA ALA A 597 -46.27 -6.83 24.22
C ALA A 597 -45.63 -7.39 22.95
N GLU A 598 -44.68 -6.68 22.34
CA GLU A 598 -44.03 -7.09 21.09
C GLU A 598 -43.07 -8.25 21.36
N ILE A 599 -42.21 -8.11 22.37
CA ILE A 599 -41.33 -9.21 22.83
C ILE A 599 -42.18 -10.42 23.28
N LEU A 600 -43.23 -10.20 24.07
CA LEU A 600 -44.09 -11.29 24.56
C LEU A 600 -44.82 -12.01 23.42
N SER A 601 -45.37 -11.28 22.46
CA SER A 601 -46.05 -11.88 21.29
C SER A 601 -45.07 -12.77 20.53
N TRP A 602 -43.85 -12.28 20.33
CA TRP A 602 -42.82 -13.05 19.66
C TRP A 602 -42.41 -14.29 20.43
N LEU A 603 -42.21 -14.19 21.75
CA LEU A 603 -41.89 -15.33 22.62
C LEU A 603 -43.02 -16.37 22.61
N CYS A 604 -44.28 -15.95 22.62
CA CYS A 604 -45.42 -16.86 22.46
C CYS A 604 -45.36 -17.65 21.14
N GLU A 605 -44.93 -17.03 20.05
CA GLU A 605 -44.87 -17.69 18.75
C GLU A 605 -43.59 -18.51 18.53
N ASN A 606 -42.45 -18.07 19.07
CA ASN A 606 -41.13 -18.53 18.64
C ASN A 606 -40.24 -19.10 19.77
N ASP A 607 -40.57 -18.95 21.05
CA ASP A 607 -39.73 -19.45 22.16
C ASP A 607 -39.71 -20.99 22.17
N PRO A 608 -38.54 -21.65 21.95
CA PRO A 608 -38.43 -23.11 21.96
C PRO A 608 -38.77 -23.71 23.33
N ASP A 609 -38.54 -22.97 24.41
CA ASP A 609 -38.76 -23.41 25.79
C ASP A 609 -40.05 -22.80 26.39
N LYS A 610 -40.96 -22.29 25.54
CA LYS A 610 -42.22 -21.63 25.95
C LYS A 610 -42.94 -22.34 27.09
N SER A 611 -43.14 -23.65 26.97
CA SER A 611 -43.86 -24.46 27.97
C SER A 611 -43.19 -24.50 29.34
N ALA A 612 -41.86 -24.35 29.38
CA ALA A 612 -41.08 -24.27 30.61
C ALA A 612 -41.05 -22.86 31.21
N ASN A 613 -41.34 -21.82 30.41
CA ASN A 613 -41.15 -20.41 30.76
C ASN A 613 -42.43 -19.66 31.11
N VAL A 614 -43.53 -19.92 30.40
CA VAL A 614 -44.77 -19.12 30.44
C VAL A 614 -45.43 -19.04 31.82
N ASN A 615 -45.25 -20.07 32.66
CA ASN A 615 -45.85 -20.20 33.99
C ASN A 615 -44.82 -20.30 35.11
N VAL A 616 -43.58 -19.87 34.88
CA VAL A 616 -42.56 -19.82 35.94
C VAL A 616 -43.02 -18.91 37.06
N VAL A 617 -42.72 -19.27 38.31
CA VAL A 617 -43.04 -18.46 39.48
C VAL A 617 -41.75 -17.85 40.03
N SER A 618 -41.72 -16.52 40.14
CA SER A 618 -40.63 -15.75 40.74
C SER A 618 -40.55 -15.93 42.26
N ASN A 619 -39.50 -15.40 42.90
CA ASN A 619 -39.32 -15.42 44.36
C ASN A 619 -40.42 -14.64 45.10
N ALA A 620 -41.05 -13.67 44.44
CA ALA A 620 -42.22 -12.97 44.95
C ALA A 620 -43.53 -13.79 44.81
N GLY A 621 -43.45 -15.01 44.29
CA GLY A 621 -44.60 -15.88 44.09
C GLY A 621 -45.49 -15.47 42.92
N ARG A 622 -44.95 -14.73 41.94
CA ARG A 622 -45.69 -14.18 40.79
C ARG A 622 -45.27 -14.86 39.49
N THR A 623 -46.21 -15.04 38.56
CA THR A 623 -45.98 -15.50 37.18
C THR A 623 -45.77 -14.32 36.23
N PRO A 624 -45.32 -14.53 34.97
CA PRO A 624 -45.25 -13.45 33.98
C PRO A 624 -46.60 -12.72 33.82
N LEU A 625 -47.72 -13.45 33.80
CA LEU A 625 -49.05 -12.84 33.77
C LEU A 625 -49.32 -11.97 35.01
N ALA A 626 -48.98 -12.46 36.20
CA ALA A 626 -49.15 -11.69 37.43
C ALA A 626 -48.28 -10.42 37.45
N GLU A 627 -47.07 -10.47 36.88
CA GLU A 627 -46.20 -9.30 36.72
C GLU A 627 -46.80 -8.29 35.73
N ALA A 628 -47.31 -8.75 34.58
CA ALA A 628 -47.98 -7.91 33.59
C ALA A 628 -49.25 -7.25 34.15
N LEU A 629 -49.96 -7.91 35.06
CA LEU A 629 -51.13 -7.35 35.72
C LEU A 629 -50.75 -6.25 36.72
N LEU A 630 -49.56 -6.27 37.31
CA LEU A 630 -49.10 -5.32 38.33
C LEU A 630 -48.23 -4.19 37.80
N CYS A 631 -47.77 -4.25 36.54
CA CYS A 631 -46.82 -3.29 36.01
C CYS A 631 -47.37 -1.85 35.88
N PHE A 632 -48.68 -1.63 35.98
CA PHE A 632 -49.27 -0.28 36.05
C PHE A 632 -48.63 0.60 37.13
N ALA A 633 -48.23 0.01 38.27
CA ALA A 633 -47.61 0.71 39.38
C ALA A 633 -46.21 1.27 39.03
N LEU A 634 -45.54 0.66 38.04
CA LEU A 634 -44.24 1.09 37.52
C LEU A 634 -44.38 2.11 36.37
N LEU A 635 -45.50 2.07 35.64
CA LEU A 635 -45.77 2.90 34.46
C LEU A 635 -46.41 4.27 34.76
N ASP A 636 -47.06 4.45 35.92
CA ASP A 636 -47.84 5.67 36.25
C ASP A 636 -46.99 6.83 36.83
N ARG A 637 -45.92 7.23 36.14
CA ARG A 637 -45.04 8.34 36.60
C ARG A 637 -45.43 9.73 36.10
N ASP A 638 -46.17 9.85 35.00
CA ASP A 638 -46.42 11.15 34.34
C ASP A 638 -47.89 11.59 34.23
N GLY A 639 -48.86 10.77 34.63
CA GLY A 639 -50.27 11.16 34.80
C GLY A 639 -51.03 11.71 33.58
N ARG A 640 -50.43 11.69 32.37
CA ARG A 640 -51.00 12.30 31.15
C ARG A 640 -51.70 11.30 30.23
N HIS A 641 -51.41 10.01 30.32
CA HIS A 641 -52.08 8.91 29.61
C HIS A 641 -52.15 7.69 30.51
N LYS A 642 -53.32 7.04 30.63
CA LYS A 642 -53.42 5.74 31.29
C LYS A 642 -52.83 4.67 30.35
N PRO A 643 -51.78 3.95 30.74
CA PRO A 643 -51.21 2.89 29.92
C PRO A 643 -52.24 1.76 29.74
N THR A 644 -52.21 1.12 28.57
CA THR A 644 -53.05 -0.04 28.26
C THR A 644 -52.32 -1.32 28.65
N ALA A 645 -53.02 -2.32 29.17
CA ALA A 645 -52.43 -3.58 29.66
C ALA A 645 -52.05 -4.54 28.52
N THR A 646 -51.26 -4.08 27.55
CA THR A 646 -50.95 -4.81 26.31
C THR A 646 -50.25 -6.14 26.59
N ALA A 647 -49.25 -6.18 27.47
CA ALA A 647 -48.55 -7.41 27.83
C ALA A 647 -49.49 -8.46 28.45
N ALA A 648 -50.36 -8.05 29.39
CA ALA A 648 -51.32 -8.95 30.02
C ALA A 648 -52.31 -9.50 29.00
N LYS A 649 -52.78 -8.67 28.06
CA LYS A 649 -53.69 -9.12 26.99
C LYS A 649 -53.02 -10.10 26.04
N THR A 650 -51.77 -9.87 25.66
CA THR A 650 -50.98 -10.78 24.81
C THR A 650 -50.77 -12.13 25.49
N LEU A 651 -50.42 -12.13 26.79
CA LEU A 651 -50.27 -13.38 27.55
C LEU A 651 -51.60 -14.13 27.66
N LEU A 652 -52.72 -13.44 27.88
CA LEU A 652 -54.03 -14.09 27.96
C LEU A 652 -54.51 -14.72 26.64
N ASP A 653 -53.92 -14.37 25.50
CA ASP A 653 -54.17 -15.04 24.22
C ASP A 653 -53.42 -16.37 24.08
N GLU A 654 -52.39 -16.60 24.89
CA GLU A 654 -51.61 -17.83 24.89
C GLU A 654 -52.28 -18.92 25.74
N GLN A 655 -52.60 -20.05 25.12
CA GLN A 655 -53.37 -21.14 25.73
C GLN A 655 -52.64 -21.83 26.88
N LEU A 656 -51.31 -21.76 26.90
CA LEU A 656 -50.50 -22.37 27.95
C LEU A 656 -50.48 -21.54 29.24
N VAL A 657 -50.96 -20.30 29.26
CA VAL A 657 -50.95 -19.44 30.45
C VAL A 657 -51.94 -19.94 31.50
N ASP A 658 -51.45 -20.19 32.72
CA ASP A 658 -52.29 -20.51 33.88
C ASP A 658 -52.71 -19.22 34.59
N THR A 659 -53.99 -18.85 34.43
CA THR A 659 -54.57 -17.63 35.02
C THR A 659 -54.79 -17.69 36.51
N LYS A 660 -54.67 -18.87 37.14
CA LYS A 660 -54.84 -19.03 38.59
C LYS A 660 -53.48 -19.06 39.29
N LEU A 661 -52.43 -19.50 38.61
CA LEU A 661 -51.09 -19.60 39.18
C LEU A 661 -50.51 -18.21 39.50
N GLY A 662 -49.96 -18.06 40.72
CA GLY A 662 -49.34 -16.81 41.18
C GLY A 662 -50.33 -15.69 41.62
N THR A 663 -51.63 -15.85 41.39
CA THR A 663 -52.65 -14.84 41.75
C THR A 663 -52.87 -14.67 43.25
N ALA A 664 -52.58 -15.71 44.06
CA ALA A 664 -52.72 -15.67 45.51
C ALA A 664 -51.72 -14.73 46.22
N ASN A 665 -50.64 -14.35 45.53
CA ASN A 665 -49.58 -13.48 46.05
C ASN A 665 -49.69 -12.03 45.54
N LEU A 666 -50.80 -11.69 44.87
CA LEU A 666 -51.06 -10.32 44.42
C LEU A 666 -51.32 -9.40 45.63
N PRO A 667 -50.83 -8.15 45.61
CA PRO A 667 -51.00 -7.20 46.72
C PRO A 667 -52.43 -6.67 46.88
N MET A 668 -53.32 -6.92 45.92
CA MET A 668 -54.73 -6.51 45.93
C MET A 668 -55.57 -7.46 45.07
N THR A 669 -56.90 -7.29 45.07
CA THR A 669 -57.80 -8.18 44.32
C THR A 669 -57.70 -7.93 42.80
N LEU A 670 -58.05 -8.92 41.99
CA LEU A 670 -58.09 -8.77 40.52
C LEU A 670 -59.13 -7.72 40.08
N ALA A 671 -60.20 -7.54 40.85
CA ALA A 671 -61.17 -6.45 40.68
C ALA A 671 -60.51 -5.07 40.81
N ASP A 672 -59.68 -4.91 41.85
CA ASP A 672 -58.95 -3.65 42.08
C ASP A 672 -57.90 -3.41 40.99
N ILE A 673 -57.16 -4.45 40.58
CA ILE A 673 -56.15 -4.36 39.50
C ILE A 673 -56.80 -3.95 38.18
N THR A 674 -57.88 -4.62 37.78
CA THR A 674 -58.59 -4.32 36.52
C THR A 674 -59.24 -2.94 36.55
N ALA A 675 -59.72 -2.48 37.71
CA ALA A 675 -60.22 -1.12 37.90
C ALA A 675 -59.12 -0.06 37.75
N GLN A 676 -57.89 -0.35 38.19
CA GLN A 676 -56.74 0.56 38.03
C GLN A 676 -56.35 0.71 36.57
N TRP A 677 -56.22 -0.40 35.83
CA TRP A 677 -55.99 -0.37 34.39
C TRP A 677 -57.12 0.34 33.63
N GLY A 678 -58.38 0.07 33.99
CA GLY A 678 -59.54 0.63 33.29
C GLY A 678 -59.68 0.13 31.85
N ASP A 679 -59.08 -1.02 31.52
CA ASP A 679 -59.12 -1.65 30.19
C ASP A 679 -60.26 -2.70 30.14
N PRO A 680 -61.38 -2.42 29.43
CA PRO A 680 -62.50 -3.35 29.35
C PRO A 680 -62.16 -4.64 28.59
N GLU A 681 -61.17 -4.60 27.70
CA GLU A 681 -60.72 -5.78 26.96
C GLU A 681 -59.95 -6.74 27.87
N LEU A 682 -59.12 -6.21 28.78
CA LEU A 682 -58.44 -7.01 29.80
C LEU A 682 -59.45 -7.76 30.69
N VAL A 683 -60.50 -7.08 31.15
CA VAL A 683 -61.58 -7.68 31.94
C VAL A 683 -62.25 -8.80 31.16
N ALA A 684 -62.61 -8.56 29.89
CA ALA A 684 -63.25 -9.56 29.05
C ALA A 684 -62.37 -10.81 28.86
N LYS A 685 -61.05 -10.64 28.65
CA LYS A 685 -60.10 -11.75 28.50
C LYS A 685 -59.92 -12.55 29.79
N LEU A 686 -59.82 -11.88 30.95
CA LEU A 686 -59.72 -12.56 32.25
C LEU A 686 -60.99 -13.35 32.59
N VAL A 687 -62.17 -12.80 32.34
CA VAL A 687 -63.46 -13.51 32.51
C VAL A 687 -63.54 -14.71 31.56
N ALA A 688 -63.14 -14.54 30.29
CA ALA A 688 -63.10 -15.63 29.32
C ALA A 688 -62.13 -16.75 29.74
N ALA A 689 -61.04 -16.40 30.43
CA ALA A 689 -60.08 -17.34 31.01
C ALA A 689 -60.52 -17.95 32.37
N GLY A 690 -61.76 -17.71 32.79
CA GLY A 690 -62.37 -18.34 33.97
C GLY A 690 -61.94 -17.73 35.32
N VAL A 691 -61.51 -16.48 35.32
CA VAL A 691 -61.20 -15.69 36.52
C VAL A 691 -62.44 -14.95 36.98
N ASP A 692 -62.73 -14.99 38.29
CA ASP A 692 -63.82 -14.22 38.92
C ASP A 692 -63.30 -12.82 39.29
N ILE A 693 -63.95 -11.78 38.76
CA ILE A 693 -63.51 -10.36 38.85
C ILE A 693 -64.57 -9.53 39.54
#